data_AF-A0AAD0XDI3-F1
#
_entry.id   AF-A0AAD0XDI3-F1
#
_cell.length_a   1.000
_cell.length_b   1.000
_cell.length_c   1.000
_cell.angle_alpha   90.00
_cell.angle_beta   90.00
_cell.angle_gamma   90.00
#
_symmetry.space_group_name_H-M   'P 1'
#
loop_
_entity.id
_entity.type
_entity.pdbx_description
1 polymer ?
#
loop_
_entity_poly.entity_id
_entity_poly.type
_entity_poly.pdbx_seq_one_letter_code
_entity_poly.pdbx_strand_id
1 'polypeptide(L)'
;MPKSPLSKGSVKVNHVRNSKNIVSLNFIIPYKKTSKQALQTYDVSHLLYLGADKSNKKVNSRTPYIRSFCKMANKYVENGKSADSVTTRYESLYNFICFCDAVKVDPFTEDGYLKIAGNDGELRHRIKVYNPSKKIWAREDGEELGTKESAAASFLSALRKALEWCGLPAEQWKVHHRGFTGEKTPIKGYSDQEEDILVTRLSELFFSLAPQLIAAKENKASLPETLHVTIDLGGYKEVLSIDTSLQTNFINNNSKASTIKIDTAFNLAMGAAYHLICFFTSLNDRNVRDIAHPIIVHTKERDKAIKTVNVSSFKARSNKVVDSTLTSETDESLVNFDVDKRDGVTFIQTLEQLSKLYCKGSEGKPLLFTLNSKGEDSQSLGMTQINQHLTSKLNLVSPYRGSCLRWFKEKFYAYLNYQNIKLGRTKDSLGRVIVKKTTAPVNEEKRTLGVSNTSYCILSCYTNLPLKEITLPLVYSKKNKDGNIIVSFQYLSGDVGSFTIPAADLKLVQDIEQFAVERADKQTVKKNIRLLLKKGGDKEAPKSWSGISPISSNLMREWSIEAGEYFISLTSSRWREMTSSQEYDDEDVSRVQSILQNTIATIDKHYANGDPNLNKTFLSQGVQVLELIAKGSALDEAKEEFAAKHVIPMLAYDEYLKLKSKNNAHSNPNGIVCNGKQDIDGGKNTQKDTNRAMGAELPCTEYDMCYKCKSAKAVNGVEEVYKLISFIEALKGVLDQFPNAKDEVIEKIDSFQFTLDGASSSIFESAMDLFKKNGPHPRVSRDHAVLSIKNPLGDL
;
A
#
# COMPACT_ATOMS: atom_id res chain seq x y z
N MET A 1 -59.26 -11.92 -25.81
CA MET A 1 -58.28 -10.93 -25.31
C MET A 1 -56.90 -11.58 -25.25
N PRO A 2 -55.86 -10.96 -25.82
CA PRO A 2 -54.53 -11.55 -25.89
C PRO A 2 -53.88 -11.57 -24.50
N LYS A 3 -53.15 -12.66 -24.20
CA LYS A 3 -52.37 -12.82 -22.97
C LYS A 3 -51.16 -11.87 -23.01
N SER A 4 -50.92 -11.19 -21.89
CA SER A 4 -49.83 -10.23 -21.69
C SER A 4 -48.44 -10.77 -22.12
N PRO A 5 -47.55 -9.94 -22.71
CA PRO A 5 -46.23 -10.38 -23.19
C PRO A 5 -45.23 -10.73 -22.08
N LEU A 6 -45.57 -10.48 -20.81
CA LEU A 6 -44.65 -10.67 -19.67
C LEU A 6 -44.47 -12.13 -19.23
N SER A 7 -45.18 -13.10 -19.84
CA SER A 7 -45.11 -14.51 -19.43
C SER A 7 -44.08 -15.35 -20.19
N LYS A 8 -43.21 -14.76 -21.03
CA LYS A 8 -42.20 -15.51 -21.80
C LYS A 8 -40.80 -15.56 -21.18
N GLY A 9 -40.61 -15.02 -19.98
CA GLY A 9 -39.31 -15.01 -19.28
C GLY A 9 -39.26 -15.72 -17.93
N SER A 10 -40.36 -16.30 -17.43
CA SER A 10 -40.33 -17.01 -16.15
C SER A 10 -39.69 -18.39 -16.32
N VAL A 11 -38.48 -18.53 -15.80
CA VAL A 11 -37.82 -19.81 -15.57
C VAL A 11 -38.82 -20.71 -14.84
N LYS A 12 -39.15 -21.87 -15.45
CA LYS A 12 -40.00 -22.89 -14.82
C LYS A 12 -39.41 -23.20 -13.44
N VAL A 13 -40.15 -22.86 -12.40
CA VAL A 13 -39.90 -23.38 -11.06
C VAL A 13 -40.10 -24.88 -11.16
N ASN A 14 -39.00 -25.64 -11.11
CA ASN A 14 -39.09 -27.08 -10.96
C ASN A 14 -39.78 -27.36 -9.63
N HIS A 15 -41.02 -27.85 -9.69
CA HIS A 15 -41.67 -28.44 -8.52
C HIS A 15 -40.88 -29.67 -8.11
N VAL A 16 -39.98 -29.50 -7.14
CA VAL A 16 -39.31 -30.60 -6.47
C VAL A 16 -40.37 -31.30 -5.62
N ARG A 17 -40.66 -32.56 -5.95
CA ARG A 17 -41.46 -33.45 -5.11
C ARG A 17 -40.85 -33.47 -3.71
N ASN A 18 -41.64 -33.06 -2.74
CA ASN A 18 -41.28 -33.03 -1.33
C ASN A 18 -41.17 -34.48 -0.81
N SER A 19 -40.02 -35.13 -0.99
CA SER A 19 -39.71 -36.40 -0.34
C SER A 19 -39.36 -36.13 1.12
N LYS A 20 -40.31 -36.47 1.98
CA LYS A 20 -40.25 -36.51 3.46
C LYS A 20 -38.85 -36.81 4.00
N ASN A 21 -38.35 -35.93 4.89
CA ASN A 21 -37.49 -36.19 6.04
C ASN A 21 -36.63 -37.49 6.01
N ILE A 22 -35.66 -37.59 5.11
CA ILE A 22 -34.53 -38.50 5.29
C ILE A 22 -33.37 -37.63 5.77
N VAL A 23 -33.08 -37.67 7.07
CA VAL A 23 -31.82 -37.13 7.60
C VAL A 23 -30.73 -38.01 7.01
N SER A 24 -30.02 -37.51 6.01
CA SER A 24 -28.77 -38.14 5.55
C SER A 24 -27.86 -38.32 6.77
N LEU A 25 -27.53 -39.58 7.10
CA LEU A 25 -26.61 -39.94 8.19
C LEU A 25 -25.17 -39.47 7.93
N ASN A 26 -24.92 -38.88 6.76
CA ASN A 26 -23.60 -38.50 6.29
C ASN A 26 -23.24 -37.08 6.75
N PHE A 27 -22.03 -36.92 7.29
CA PHE A 27 -21.46 -35.64 7.71
C PHE A 27 -20.96 -34.84 6.50
N ILE A 28 -21.85 -34.52 5.56
CA ILE A 28 -21.51 -33.89 4.29
C ILE A 28 -22.10 -32.48 4.20
N ILE A 29 -21.31 -31.54 3.65
CA ILE A 29 -21.74 -30.18 3.36
C ILE A 29 -21.53 -29.81 1.88
N PRO A 30 -22.31 -28.86 1.35
CA PRO A 30 -21.95 -28.18 0.10
C PRO A 30 -20.69 -27.35 0.35
N TYR A 31 -19.72 -27.47 -0.55
CA TYR A 31 -18.41 -26.85 -0.43
C TYR A 31 -17.95 -26.32 -1.78
N LYS A 32 -17.44 -25.10 -1.77
CA LYS A 32 -16.88 -24.47 -2.96
C LYS A 32 -15.44 -24.05 -2.66
N LYS A 33 -14.50 -24.63 -3.42
CA LYS A 33 -13.08 -24.26 -3.37
C LYS A 33 -12.88 -22.97 -4.14
N THR A 34 -12.07 -22.06 -3.61
CA THR A 34 -11.68 -20.82 -4.30
C THR A 34 -11.09 -21.07 -5.69
N SER A 35 -10.48 -22.24 -5.92
CA SER A 35 -9.86 -22.63 -7.20
C SER A 35 -10.77 -23.39 -8.17
N LYS A 36 -12.01 -23.74 -7.79
CA LYS A 36 -12.93 -24.51 -8.64
C LYS A 36 -14.31 -23.84 -8.68
N GLN A 37 -14.83 -23.64 -9.89
CA GLN A 37 -16.17 -23.08 -10.07
C GLN A 37 -17.29 -24.07 -9.69
N ALA A 38 -17.02 -25.38 -9.78
CA ALA A 38 -18.00 -26.41 -9.51
C ALA A 38 -18.27 -26.57 -8.01
N LEU A 39 -19.55 -26.65 -7.67
CA LEU A 39 -20.04 -27.04 -6.34
C LEU A 39 -19.63 -28.49 -6.05
N GLN A 40 -19.10 -28.75 -4.86
CA GLN A 40 -18.68 -30.08 -4.42
C GLN A 40 -19.37 -30.45 -3.11
N THR A 41 -19.49 -31.75 -2.85
CA THR A 41 -19.81 -32.28 -1.52
C THR A 41 -18.52 -32.56 -0.75
N TYR A 42 -18.50 -32.23 0.54
CA TYR A 42 -17.31 -32.37 1.39
C TYR A 42 -17.63 -33.04 2.72
N ASP A 43 -16.86 -34.07 3.09
CA ASP A 43 -16.99 -34.83 4.34
C ASP A 43 -16.31 -34.11 5.52
N VAL A 44 -17.11 -33.71 6.50
CA VAL A 44 -16.66 -33.01 7.72
C VAL A 44 -16.61 -33.92 8.96
N SER A 45 -16.68 -35.25 8.79
CA SER A 45 -16.61 -36.23 9.89
C SER A 45 -15.30 -36.15 10.72
N HIS A 46 -14.24 -35.57 10.16
CA HIS A 46 -12.98 -35.33 10.86
C HIS A 46 -13.14 -34.38 12.07
N LEU A 47 -14.14 -33.49 12.07
CA LEU A 47 -14.46 -32.61 13.22
C LEU A 47 -14.87 -33.37 14.50
N LEU A 48 -15.22 -34.66 14.39
CA LEU A 48 -15.58 -35.50 15.53
C LEU A 48 -14.38 -36.00 16.33
N TYR A 49 -13.16 -35.71 15.90
CA TYR A 49 -11.92 -36.20 16.51
C TYR A 49 -11.12 -35.05 17.10
N LEU A 50 -10.32 -35.33 18.13
CA LEU A 50 -9.46 -34.31 18.74
C LEU A 50 -8.49 -33.72 17.71
N GLY A 51 -8.39 -32.38 17.70
CA GLY A 51 -7.59 -31.65 16.72
C GLY A 51 -8.14 -31.74 15.29
N ALA A 52 -9.35 -32.27 15.12
CA ALA A 52 -9.98 -32.56 13.86
C ALA A 52 -9.19 -33.55 12.96
N ASP A 53 -8.44 -34.47 13.59
CA ASP A 53 -7.67 -35.53 12.91
C ASP A 53 -8.27 -36.91 13.23
N LYS A 54 -8.63 -37.66 12.19
CA LYS A 54 -9.22 -39.00 12.31
C LYS A 54 -8.28 -40.03 12.97
N SER A 55 -6.97 -39.75 13.05
CA SER A 55 -6.01 -40.58 13.78
C SER A 55 -6.13 -40.47 15.30
N ASN A 56 -6.74 -39.39 15.80
CA ASN A 56 -6.86 -39.10 17.23
C ASN A 56 -8.13 -39.71 17.84
N LYS A 57 -8.31 -39.52 19.16
CA LYS A 57 -9.50 -39.98 19.88
C LYS A 57 -10.76 -39.27 19.37
N LYS A 58 -11.81 -40.06 19.10
CA LYS A 58 -13.15 -39.57 18.78
C LYS A 58 -13.85 -38.99 20.01
N VAL A 59 -14.46 -37.82 19.85
CA VAL A 59 -15.24 -37.10 20.87
C VAL A 59 -16.72 -37.24 20.54
N ASN A 60 -17.37 -38.28 21.07
CA ASN A 60 -18.74 -38.64 20.71
C ASN A 60 -19.78 -37.54 20.99
N SER A 61 -19.56 -36.70 22.02
CA SER A 61 -20.45 -35.59 22.38
C SER A 61 -20.59 -34.52 21.28
N ARG A 62 -19.66 -34.45 20.31
CA ARG A 62 -19.73 -33.51 19.16
C ARG A 62 -20.77 -33.88 18.12
N THR A 63 -21.12 -35.17 18.05
CA THR A 63 -21.99 -35.75 17.02
C THR A 63 -23.29 -34.96 16.77
N PRO A 64 -24.12 -34.64 17.79
CA PRO A 64 -25.36 -33.89 17.57
C PRO A 64 -25.11 -32.50 16.94
N TYR A 65 -24.09 -31.77 17.40
CA TYR A 65 -23.75 -30.43 16.93
C TYR A 65 -23.31 -30.42 15.47
N ILE A 66 -22.42 -31.36 15.07
CA ILE A 66 -21.94 -31.43 13.68
C ILE A 66 -23.07 -31.89 12.75
N ARG A 67 -23.94 -32.82 13.18
CA ARG A 67 -25.13 -33.20 12.39
C ARG A 67 -26.06 -32.01 12.14
N SER A 68 -26.32 -31.21 13.18
CA SER A 68 -27.12 -29.98 13.04
C SER A 68 -26.50 -29.02 12.04
N PHE A 69 -25.18 -28.81 12.13
CA PHE A 69 -24.44 -27.97 11.19
C PHE A 69 -24.60 -28.43 9.74
N CYS A 70 -24.39 -29.73 9.46
CA CYS A 70 -24.56 -30.30 8.12
C CYS A 70 -25.99 -30.09 7.59
N LYS A 71 -27.01 -30.32 8.42
CA LYS A 71 -28.42 -30.11 8.04
C LYS A 71 -28.68 -28.66 7.63
N MET A 72 -28.20 -27.71 8.42
CA MET A 72 -28.41 -26.28 8.16
C MET A 72 -27.61 -25.79 6.94
N ALA A 73 -26.39 -26.29 6.75
CA ALA A 73 -25.56 -25.98 5.59
C ALA A 73 -26.22 -26.40 4.27
N ASN A 74 -26.75 -27.62 4.19
CA ASN A 74 -27.46 -28.11 3.00
C ASN A 74 -28.73 -27.28 2.75
N LYS A 75 -29.57 -27.08 3.78
CA LYS A 75 -30.79 -26.26 3.68
C LYS A 75 -30.52 -24.83 3.22
N TYR A 76 -29.42 -24.23 3.65
CA TYR A 76 -29.06 -22.85 3.27
C TYR A 76 -28.83 -22.75 1.75
N VAL A 77 -28.10 -23.69 1.16
CA VAL A 77 -27.82 -23.71 -0.29
C VAL A 77 -29.04 -24.15 -1.09
N GLU A 78 -29.82 -25.11 -0.60
CA GLU A 78 -31.11 -25.51 -1.20
C GLU A 78 -32.07 -24.32 -1.33
N ASN A 79 -32.03 -23.36 -0.40
CA ASN A 79 -32.79 -22.11 -0.47
C ASN A 79 -32.20 -21.05 -1.43
N GLY A 80 -31.31 -21.46 -2.34
CA GLY A 80 -30.69 -20.59 -3.35
C GLY A 80 -29.62 -19.63 -2.80
N LYS A 81 -29.09 -19.88 -1.60
CA LYS A 81 -28.01 -19.06 -1.01
C LYS A 81 -26.62 -19.59 -1.37
N SER A 82 -25.60 -18.77 -1.15
CA SER A 82 -24.23 -19.04 -1.59
C SER A 82 -23.56 -20.19 -0.83
N ALA A 83 -23.01 -21.16 -1.57
CA ALA A 83 -22.14 -22.21 -1.03
C ALA A 83 -20.80 -21.67 -0.52
N ASP A 84 -20.31 -20.53 -1.04
CA ASP A 84 -19.08 -19.90 -0.53
C ASP A 84 -19.27 -19.47 0.95
N SER A 85 -20.48 -19.03 1.31
CA SER A 85 -20.81 -18.70 2.71
C SER A 85 -20.82 -19.92 3.62
N VAL A 86 -21.16 -21.11 3.10
CA VAL A 86 -21.06 -22.36 3.85
C VAL A 86 -19.59 -22.72 4.09
N THR A 87 -18.75 -22.64 3.06
CA THR A 87 -17.29 -22.84 3.17
C THR A 87 -16.69 -21.97 4.28
N THR A 88 -16.95 -20.66 4.28
CA THR A 88 -16.40 -19.74 5.30
C THR A 88 -16.83 -20.09 6.73
N ARG A 89 -18.09 -20.50 6.92
CA ARG A 89 -18.62 -20.91 8.23
C ARG A 89 -17.97 -22.20 8.70
N TYR A 90 -17.84 -23.17 7.81
CA TYR A 90 -17.15 -24.42 8.09
C TYR A 90 -15.69 -24.19 8.48
N GLU A 91 -14.94 -23.39 7.71
CA GLU A 91 -13.53 -23.10 8.02
C GLU A 91 -13.39 -22.41 9.38
N SER A 92 -14.32 -21.51 9.72
CA SER A 92 -14.32 -20.83 11.03
C SER A 92 -14.59 -21.82 12.17
N LEU A 93 -15.56 -22.72 11.99
CA LEU A 93 -15.87 -23.79 12.95
C LEU A 93 -14.72 -24.77 13.13
N TYR A 94 -14.09 -25.21 12.03
CA TYR A 94 -12.91 -26.08 12.04
C TYR A 94 -11.78 -25.46 12.86
N ASN A 95 -11.38 -24.22 12.54
CA ASN A 95 -10.28 -23.55 13.24
C ASN A 95 -10.60 -23.36 14.74
N PHE A 96 -11.85 -23.07 15.07
CA PHE A 96 -12.30 -22.93 16.45
C PHE A 96 -12.23 -24.25 17.23
N ILE A 97 -12.70 -25.37 16.66
CA ILE A 97 -12.62 -26.69 17.30
C ILE A 97 -11.16 -27.07 17.56
N CYS A 98 -10.28 -26.91 16.57
CA CYS A 98 -8.85 -27.20 16.74
C CYS A 98 -8.22 -26.34 17.85
N PHE A 99 -8.56 -25.06 17.93
CA PHE A 99 -8.10 -24.18 19.00
C PHE A 99 -8.58 -24.66 20.39
N CYS A 100 -9.88 -24.91 20.54
CA CYS A 100 -10.46 -25.40 21.79
C CYS A 100 -9.84 -26.71 22.26
N ASP A 101 -9.57 -27.64 21.32
CA ASP A 101 -8.86 -28.89 21.60
C ASP A 101 -7.44 -28.65 22.12
N ALA A 102 -6.70 -27.71 21.51
CA ALA A 102 -5.34 -27.38 21.92
C ALA A 102 -5.28 -26.77 23.33
N VAL A 103 -6.29 -25.97 23.70
CA VAL A 103 -6.40 -25.37 25.04
C VAL A 103 -7.24 -26.19 26.04
N LYS A 104 -7.69 -27.39 25.62
CA LYS A 104 -8.45 -28.36 26.44
C LYS A 104 -9.78 -27.81 27.00
N VAL A 105 -10.53 -27.07 26.19
CA VAL A 105 -11.88 -26.58 26.51
C VAL A 105 -12.89 -27.18 25.53
N ASP A 106 -14.14 -27.42 25.96
CA ASP A 106 -15.18 -27.92 25.06
C ASP A 106 -15.63 -26.81 24.08
N PRO A 107 -15.46 -26.99 22.76
CA PRO A 107 -15.88 -25.98 21.78
C PRO A 107 -17.38 -25.71 21.78
N PHE A 108 -18.23 -26.65 22.20
CA PHE A 108 -19.69 -26.48 22.15
C PHE A 108 -20.28 -25.91 23.44
N THR A 109 -19.53 -25.03 24.11
CA THR A 109 -19.93 -24.36 25.35
C THR A 109 -19.66 -22.86 25.26
N GLU A 110 -20.30 -22.10 26.16
CA GLU A 110 -20.02 -20.68 26.30
C GLU A 110 -18.56 -20.40 26.67
N ASP A 111 -17.98 -21.20 27.56
CA ASP A 111 -16.59 -21.07 27.98
C ASP A 111 -15.62 -21.27 26.80
N GLY A 112 -15.88 -22.27 25.93
CA GLY A 112 -15.14 -22.47 24.69
C GLY A 112 -15.23 -21.24 23.76
N TYR A 113 -16.42 -20.69 23.59
CA TYR A 113 -16.62 -19.47 22.81
C TYR A 113 -15.87 -18.26 23.40
N LEU A 114 -15.94 -18.05 24.71
CA LEU A 114 -15.26 -16.93 25.38
C LEU A 114 -13.74 -17.10 25.38
N LYS A 115 -13.22 -18.33 25.31
CA LYS A 115 -11.78 -18.57 25.17
C LYS A 115 -11.19 -17.97 23.89
N ILE A 116 -11.99 -17.87 22.83
CA ILE A 116 -11.58 -17.23 21.56
C ILE A 116 -12.06 -15.77 21.46
N ALA A 117 -13.30 -15.49 21.86
CA ALA A 117 -13.97 -14.20 21.62
C ALA A 117 -13.90 -13.22 22.79
N GLY A 118 -13.58 -13.72 23.99
CA GLY A 118 -13.59 -12.96 25.24
C GLY A 118 -12.64 -11.76 25.25
N ASN A 119 -12.79 -10.90 26.26
CA ASN A 119 -11.97 -9.69 26.41
C ASN A 119 -10.46 -10.02 26.54
N ASP A 120 -10.14 -11.17 27.13
CA ASP A 120 -8.79 -11.75 27.21
C ASP A 120 -8.63 -13.00 26.33
N GLY A 121 -9.52 -13.15 25.34
CA GLY A 121 -9.57 -14.29 24.43
C GLY A 121 -8.49 -14.24 23.34
N GLU A 122 -8.31 -15.37 22.68
CA GLU A 122 -7.28 -15.56 21.65
C GLU A 122 -7.34 -14.53 20.50
N LEU A 123 -8.54 -14.07 20.10
CA LEU A 123 -8.64 -13.04 19.05
C LEU A 123 -8.03 -11.70 19.48
N ARG A 124 -8.16 -11.32 20.76
CA ARG A 124 -7.57 -10.08 21.29
C ARG A 124 -6.05 -10.17 21.38
N HIS A 125 -5.52 -11.33 21.77
CA HIS A 125 -4.08 -11.63 21.68
C HIS A 125 -3.57 -11.44 20.24
N ARG A 126 -4.21 -12.09 19.25
CA ARG A 126 -3.80 -11.99 17.84
C ARG A 126 -3.85 -10.55 17.32
N ILE A 127 -4.81 -9.75 17.76
CA ILE A 127 -4.88 -8.32 17.41
C ILE A 127 -3.72 -7.55 18.05
N LYS A 128 -3.43 -7.79 19.33
CA LYS A 128 -2.33 -7.14 20.06
C LYS A 128 -0.97 -7.41 19.40
N VAL A 129 -0.77 -8.61 18.86
CA VAL A 129 0.46 -9.00 18.17
C VAL A 129 0.54 -8.44 16.74
N TYR A 130 -0.60 -8.03 16.16
CA TYR A 130 -0.65 -7.55 14.78
C TYR A 130 0.12 -6.23 14.61
N ASN A 131 1.22 -6.29 13.86
CA ASN A 131 2.01 -5.12 13.51
C ASN A 131 2.10 -4.99 11.97
N PRO A 132 1.29 -4.11 11.35
CA PRO A 132 1.28 -3.92 9.89
C PRO A 132 2.55 -3.27 9.36
N SER A 133 3.28 -2.52 10.19
CA SER A 133 4.52 -1.83 9.79
C SER A 133 5.70 -2.79 9.67
N LYS A 134 5.71 -3.89 10.45
CA LYS A 134 6.77 -4.90 10.41
C LYS A 134 6.50 -5.96 9.33
N LYS A 135 7.19 -5.83 8.21
CA LYS A 135 7.09 -6.70 7.03
C LYS A 135 7.58 -8.12 7.33
N ILE A 136 7.06 -9.11 6.59
CA ILE A 136 7.39 -10.53 6.84
C ILE A 136 8.89 -10.83 6.73
N TRP A 137 9.60 -10.16 5.81
CA TRP A 137 11.03 -10.31 5.64
C TRP A 137 11.85 -9.66 6.76
N ALA A 138 11.26 -8.74 7.54
CA ALA A 138 11.88 -8.10 8.70
C ALA A 138 11.64 -8.88 10.00
N ARG A 139 10.99 -10.04 9.93
CA ARG A 139 10.62 -10.87 11.08
C ARG A 139 11.52 -12.08 11.21
N GLU A 140 11.64 -12.57 12.43
CA GLU A 140 12.40 -13.77 12.75
C GLU A 140 11.59 -15.03 12.43
N ASP A 141 12.27 -16.17 12.31
CA ASP A 141 11.60 -17.46 12.17
C ASP A 141 10.77 -17.77 13.43
N GLY A 142 9.55 -18.26 13.24
CA GLY A 142 8.63 -18.54 14.35
C GLY A 142 7.89 -17.32 14.91
N GLU A 143 8.20 -16.10 14.45
CA GLU A 143 7.53 -14.88 14.94
C GLU A 143 6.05 -14.86 14.55
N GLU A 144 5.17 -14.52 15.50
CA GLU A 144 3.73 -14.42 15.26
C GLU A 144 3.37 -13.15 14.45
N LEU A 145 2.51 -13.31 13.44
CA LEU A 145 2.06 -12.21 12.57
C LEU A 145 0.88 -11.41 13.15
N GLY A 146 0.11 -12.01 14.05
CA GLY A 146 -1.16 -11.47 14.53
C GLY A 146 -2.26 -11.44 13.47
N THR A 147 -3.34 -10.71 13.72
CA THR A 147 -4.50 -10.58 12.82
C THR A 147 -5.17 -9.21 12.96
N LYS A 148 -5.62 -8.64 11.83
CA LYS A 148 -6.41 -7.39 11.82
C LYS A 148 -7.71 -7.55 12.62
N GLU A 149 -8.11 -6.51 13.35
CA GLU A 149 -9.37 -6.53 14.11
C GLU A 149 -10.60 -6.78 13.21
N SER A 150 -10.65 -6.19 12.02
CA SER A 150 -11.73 -6.46 11.06
C SER A 150 -11.76 -7.92 10.56
N ALA A 151 -10.62 -8.60 10.50
CA ALA A 151 -10.54 -10.02 10.17
C ALA A 151 -11.03 -10.88 11.36
N ALA A 152 -10.69 -10.50 12.59
CA ALA A 152 -11.23 -11.12 13.80
C ALA A 152 -12.76 -10.96 13.90
N ALA A 153 -13.28 -9.75 13.60
CA ALA A 153 -14.72 -9.49 13.55
C ALA A 153 -15.44 -10.36 12.51
N SER A 154 -14.84 -10.50 11.31
CA SER A 154 -15.37 -11.33 10.23
C SER A 154 -15.37 -12.83 10.61
N PHE A 155 -14.26 -13.31 11.18
CA PHE A 155 -14.15 -14.67 11.71
C PHE A 155 -15.21 -14.93 12.80
N LEU A 156 -15.36 -14.02 13.77
CA LEU A 156 -16.31 -14.20 14.87
C LEU A 156 -17.76 -14.16 14.39
N SER A 157 -18.07 -13.33 13.39
CA SER A 157 -19.39 -13.31 12.76
C SER A 157 -19.71 -14.65 12.08
N ALA A 158 -18.77 -15.19 11.31
CA ALA A 158 -18.92 -16.50 10.68
C ALA A 158 -19.01 -17.64 11.71
N LEU A 159 -18.20 -17.58 12.78
CA LEU A 159 -18.20 -18.56 13.86
C LEU A 159 -19.53 -18.58 14.62
N ARG A 160 -20.08 -17.43 15.01
CA ARG A 160 -21.39 -17.37 15.69
C ARG A 160 -22.49 -17.99 14.84
N LYS A 161 -22.53 -17.69 13.54
CA LYS A 161 -23.48 -18.35 12.62
C LYS A 161 -23.24 -19.85 12.48
N ALA A 162 -22.00 -20.31 12.53
CA ALA A 162 -21.70 -21.74 12.54
C ALA A 162 -22.17 -22.43 13.85
N LEU A 163 -21.97 -21.79 15.00
CA LEU A 163 -22.41 -22.31 16.30
C LEU A 163 -23.95 -22.30 16.44
N GLU A 164 -24.64 -21.28 15.92
CA GLU A 164 -26.10 -21.30 15.78
C GLU A 164 -26.57 -22.49 14.92
N TRP A 165 -25.86 -22.78 13.83
CA TRP A 165 -26.16 -23.95 12.99
C TRP A 165 -25.90 -25.27 13.72
N CYS A 166 -24.97 -25.30 14.66
CA CYS A 166 -24.78 -26.41 15.58
C CYS A 166 -25.91 -26.53 16.64
N GLY A 167 -26.80 -25.54 16.77
CA GLY A 167 -27.88 -25.52 17.75
C GLY A 167 -27.56 -24.78 19.05
N LEU A 168 -26.48 -23.99 19.08
CA LEU A 168 -26.07 -23.23 20.26
C LEU A 168 -26.59 -21.78 20.23
N PRO A 169 -26.86 -21.15 21.40
CA PRO A 169 -27.32 -19.77 21.49
C PRO A 169 -26.18 -18.73 21.34
N ALA A 170 -25.27 -18.92 20.37
CA ALA A 170 -24.03 -18.14 20.26
C ALA A 170 -24.22 -16.62 20.04
N GLU A 171 -25.40 -16.21 19.59
CA GLU A 171 -25.78 -14.80 19.42
C GLU A 171 -26.02 -14.13 20.78
N GLN A 172 -26.47 -14.88 21.79
CA GLN A 172 -26.65 -14.38 23.17
C GLN A 172 -25.30 -14.14 23.85
N TRP A 173 -24.29 -14.97 23.58
CA TRP A 173 -22.94 -14.84 24.15
C TRP A 173 -22.19 -13.58 23.70
N LYS A 174 -22.67 -12.89 22.65
CA LYS A 174 -22.07 -11.64 22.16
C LYS A 174 -21.99 -10.57 23.25
N VAL A 175 -22.97 -10.52 24.16
CA VAL A 175 -23.03 -9.50 25.22
C VAL A 175 -21.99 -9.71 26.32
N HIS A 176 -21.31 -10.85 26.35
CA HIS A 176 -20.34 -11.21 27.39
C HIS A 176 -18.90 -10.77 27.06
N HIS A 177 -18.70 -10.07 25.93
CA HIS A 177 -17.40 -9.53 25.56
C HIS A 177 -17.55 -8.22 24.77
N ARG A 178 -16.49 -7.42 24.72
CA ARG A 178 -16.47 -6.21 23.88
C ARG A 178 -16.45 -6.59 22.41
N GLY A 179 -17.28 -5.90 21.62
CA GLY A 179 -17.31 -6.05 20.17
C GLY A 179 -15.96 -5.71 19.52
N PHE A 180 -15.68 -6.34 18.39
CA PHE A 180 -14.53 -6.00 17.55
C PHE A 180 -14.94 -4.90 16.58
N THR A 181 -14.11 -3.86 16.44
CA THR A 181 -14.39 -2.80 15.48
C THR A 181 -14.33 -3.39 14.06
N GLY A 182 -15.38 -3.16 13.28
CA GLY A 182 -15.43 -3.56 11.86
C GLY A 182 -14.69 -2.58 10.95
N GLU A 183 -13.92 -1.66 11.54
CA GLU A 183 -13.25 -0.59 10.82
C GLU A 183 -12.20 -1.16 9.88
N LYS A 184 -12.25 -0.70 8.64
CA LYS A 184 -11.29 -1.07 7.62
C LYS A 184 -10.27 0.04 7.58
N THR A 185 -9.00 -0.34 7.55
CA THR A 185 -7.93 0.60 7.22
C THR A 185 -8.29 1.32 5.92
N PRO A 186 -8.28 2.65 5.89
CA PRO A 186 -8.48 3.42 4.67
C PRO A 186 -7.53 2.93 3.57
N ILE A 187 -8.01 2.99 2.33
CA ILE A 187 -7.17 2.68 1.18
C ILE A 187 -6.25 3.89 1.00
N LYS A 188 -4.97 3.69 0.67
CA LYS A 188 -4.07 4.81 0.38
C LYS A 188 -4.17 5.16 -1.10
N GLY A 189 -4.45 6.42 -1.42
CA GLY A 189 -4.38 6.97 -2.78
C GLY A 189 -3.00 6.79 -3.42
N TYR A 190 -2.90 7.03 -4.73
CA TYR A 190 -1.60 7.28 -5.35
C TYR A 190 -1.09 8.66 -4.92
N SER A 191 0.21 8.77 -4.65
CA SER A 191 0.85 10.09 -4.52
C SER A 191 1.07 10.70 -5.91
N ASP A 192 1.29 12.01 -5.99
CA ASP A 192 1.53 12.74 -7.25
C ASP A 192 2.63 12.11 -8.11
N GLN A 193 3.73 11.67 -7.48
CA GLN A 193 4.82 10.96 -8.18
C GLN A 193 4.38 9.60 -8.74
N GLU A 194 3.49 8.88 -8.06
CA GLU A 194 2.95 7.62 -8.58
C GLU A 194 1.98 7.93 -9.72
N GLU A 195 1.11 8.93 -9.55
CA GLU A 195 0.16 9.36 -10.57
C GLU A 195 0.86 9.74 -11.89
N ASP A 196 1.87 10.61 -11.84
CA ASP A 196 2.64 11.03 -13.02
C ASP A 196 3.23 9.84 -13.78
N ILE A 197 3.91 8.93 -13.08
CA ILE A 197 4.47 7.71 -13.66
C ILE A 197 3.39 6.82 -14.29
N LEU A 198 2.26 6.66 -13.60
CA LEU A 198 1.17 5.81 -14.03
C LEU A 198 0.48 6.36 -15.27
N VAL A 199 0.02 7.62 -15.21
CA VAL A 199 -0.73 8.27 -16.29
C VAL A 199 0.14 8.35 -17.54
N THR A 200 1.38 8.81 -17.41
CA THR A 200 2.31 8.91 -18.55
C THR A 200 2.50 7.56 -19.24
N ARG A 201 2.94 6.53 -18.51
CA ARG A 201 3.33 5.26 -19.15
C ARG A 201 2.14 4.40 -19.59
N LEU A 202 1.01 4.47 -18.88
CA LEU A 202 -0.21 3.79 -19.31
C LEU A 202 -0.79 4.45 -20.58
N SER A 203 -0.71 5.78 -20.67
CA SER A 203 -1.14 6.53 -21.86
C SER A 203 -0.23 6.25 -23.05
N GLU A 204 1.10 6.31 -22.88
CA GLU A 204 2.07 5.93 -23.91
C GLU A 204 1.82 4.50 -24.44
N LEU A 205 1.57 3.55 -23.54
CA LEU A 205 1.24 2.17 -23.94
C LEU A 205 -0.05 2.10 -24.74
N PHE A 206 -1.14 2.71 -24.23
CA PHE A 206 -2.45 2.65 -24.86
C PHE A 206 -2.45 3.35 -26.22
N PHE A 207 -1.99 4.60 -26.29
CA PHE A 207 -1.99 5.40 -27.51
C PHE A 207 -0.94 4.96 -28.52
N SER A 208 0.08 4.18 -28.13
CA SER A 208 0.95 3.52 -29.10
C SER A 208 0.30 2.27 -29.70
N LEU A 209 -0.31 1.42 -28.86
CA LEU A 209 -0.86 0.13 -29.31
C LEU A 209 -2.21 0.25 -30.01
N ALA A 210 -3.13 1.05 -29.48
CA ALA A 210 -4.50 1.12 -29.98
C ALA A 210 -4.57 1.54 -31.45
N PRO A 211 -3.88 2.61 -31.92
CA PRO A 211 -3.90 2.99 -33.33
C PRO A 211 -3.30 1.91 -34.25
N GLN A 212 -2.21 1.25 -33.83
CA GLN A 212 -1.60 0.16 -34.60
C GLN A 212 -2.57 -1.02 -34.76
N LEU A 213 -3.31 -1.37 -33.69
CA LEU A 213 -4.31 -2.44 -33.70
C LEU A 213 -5.55 -2.07 -34.54
N ILE A 214 -6.04 -0.82 -34.41
CA ILE A 214 -7.15 -0.28 -35.20
C ILE A 214 -6.80 -0.34 -36.69
N ALA A 215 -5.65 0.23 -37.08
CA ALA A 215 -5.21 0.29 -38.47
C ALA A 215 -5.06 -1.11 -39.08
N ALA A 216 -4.55 -2.09 -38.32
CA ALA A 216 -4.45 -3.47 -38.80
C ALA A 216 -5.83 -4.08 -39.08
N LYS A 217 -6.84 -3.84 -38.23
CA LYS A 217 -8.20 -4.34 -38.44
C LYS A 217 -8.95 -3.65 -39.56
N GLU A 218 -8.87 -2.33 -39.65
CA GLU A 218 -9.54 -1.54 -40.69
C GLU A 218 -9.00 -1.90 -42.08
N ASN A 219 -7.69 -2.06 -42.21
CA ASN A 219 -7.04 -2.43 -43.47
C ASN A 219 -7.08 -3.94 -43.75
N LYS A 220 -7.71 -4.76 -42.89
CA LYS A 220 -7.71 -6.23 -42.96
C LYS A 220 -6.30 -6.82 -43.10
N ALA A 221 -5.29 -6.14 -42.52
CA ALA A 221 -3.90 -6.56 -42.57
C ALA A 221 -3.61 -7.58 -41.47
N SER A 222 -2.67 -8.48 -41.74
CA SER A 222 -2.10 -9.34 -40.70
C SER A 222 -1.26 -8.50 -39.74
N LEU A 223 -1.48 -8.65 -38.43
CA LEU A 223 -0.61 -8.04 -37.43
C LEU A 223 0.81 -8.62 -37.53
N PRO A 224 1.87 -7.79 -37.39
CA PRO A 224 3.23 -8.29 -37.26
C PRO A 224 3.38 -9.13 -35.99
N GLU A 225 4.44 -9.93 -35.86
CA GLU A 225 4.67 -10.78 -34.68
C GLU A 225 4.75 -9.99 -33.37
N THR A 226 5.33 -8.79 -33.43
CA THR A 226 5.42 -7.86 -32.29
C THR A 226 5.04 -6.45 -32.73
N LEU A 227 4.44 -5.68 -31.83
CA LEU A 227 4.23 -4.24 -31.96
C LEU A 227 5.23 -3.49 -31.07
N HIS A 228 5.67 -2.34 -31.54
CA HIS A 228 6.63 -1.51 -30.82
C HIS A 228 5.94 -0.38 -30.08
N VAL A 229 6.41 -0.12 -28.86
CA VAL A 229 5.95 0.96 -27.99
C VAL A 229 7.16 1.65 -27.41
N THR A 230 7.25 2.96 -27.58
CA THR A 230 8.31 3.76 -26.97
C THR A 230 7.83 4.29 -25.63
N ILE A 231 8.61 4.05 -24.57
CA ILE A 231 8.33 4.56 -23.22
C ILE A 231 9.41 5.56 -22.83
N ASP A 232 9.02 6.74 -22.36
CA ASP A 232 9.94 7.72 -21.80
C ASP A 232 10.25 7.43 -20.32
N LEU A 233 11.53 7.42 -19.99
CA LEU A 233 12.05 7.19 -18.64
C LEU A 233 12.76 8.44 -18.09
N GLY A 234 12.30 9.63 -18.47
CA GLY A 234 12.84 10.90 -17.96
C GLY A 234 14.16 11.27 -18.62
N GLY A 235 14.20 11.22 -19.96
CA GLY A 235 15.38 11.56 -20.77
C GLY A 235 16.05 10.37 -21.46
N TYR A 236 15.60 9.14 -21.17
CA TYR A 236 15.96 7.93 -21.90
C TYR A 236 14.70 7.27 -22.45
N LYS A 237 14.71 6.89 -23.72
CA LYS A 237 13.56 6.24 -24.38
C LYS A 237 13.89 4.78 -24.63
N GLU A 238 13.03 3.89 -24.12
CA GLU A 238 13.14 2.44 -24.38
C GLU A 238 12.05 2.01 -25.35
N VAL A 239 12.43 1.24 -26.38
CA VAL A 239 11.47 0.63 -27.31
C VAL A 239 11.13 -0.78 -26.83
N LEU A 240 9.88 -0.97 -26.40
CA LEU A 240 9.32 -2.24 -26.00
C LEU A 240 8.77 -2.99 -27.22
N SER A 241 9.14 -4.26 -27.38
CA SER A 241 8.49 -5.18 -28.32
C SER A 241 7.43 -6.02 -27.59
N ILE A 242 6.19 -5.96 -28.05
CA ILE A 242 5.04 -6.62 -27.43
C ILE A 242 4.40 -7.60 -28.42
N ASP A 243 4.34 -8.88 -28.05
CA ASP A 243 3.76 -9.94 -28.88
C ASP A 243 2.30 -9.66 -29.26
N THR A 244 1.95 -9.92 -30.52
CA THR A 244 0.56 -9.88 -30.99
C THR A 244 -0.12 -11.24 -30.94
N SER A 245 0.65 -12.33 -30.98
CA SER A 245 0.14 -13.70 -31.02
C SER A 245 -0.66 -14.05 -29.76
N LEU A 246 -1.92 -14.46 -29.96
CA LEU A 246 -2.82 -14.94 -28.90
C LEU A 246 -2.57 -16.40 -28.50
N GLN A 247 -1.71 -17.11 -29.22
CA GLN A 247 -1.41 -18.52 -28.95
C GLN A 247 -0.56 -18.68 -27.69
N THR A 248 -0.91 -19.66 -26.86
CA THR A 248 -0.14 -20.02 -25.67
C THR A 248 0.85 -21.14 -25.98
N ASN A 249 2.12 -20.99 -25.61
CA ASN A 249 3.16 -22.01 -25.80
C ASN A 249 2.97 -23.25 -24.90
N PHE A 250 2.03 -23.21 -23.95
CA PHE A 250 1.70 -24.34 -23.07
C PHE A 250 0.60 -25.20 -23.69
N ILE A 251 1.00 -26.27 -24.38
CA ILE A 251 0.11 -27.35 -24.81
C ILE A 251 -0.27 -28.18 -23.57
N ASN A 252 -1.26 -27.74 -22.81
CA ASN A 252 -1.90 -28.62 -21.85
C ASN A 252 -2.87 -29.54 -22.63
N ASN A 253 -2.47 -30.79 -22.86
CA ASN A 253 -3.19 -31.80 -23.64
C ASN A 253 -4.62 -32.14 -23.16
N ASN A 254 -5.15 -31.46 -22.12
CA ASN A 254 -6.39 -31.84 -21.45
C ASN A 254 -7.45 -30.74 -21.26
N SER A 255 -7.46 -29.68 -22.07
CA SER A 255 -8.67 -28.85 -22.12
C SER A 255 -8.94 -28.25 -23.50
N LYS A 256 -10.10 -28.59 -24.08
CA LYS A 256 -10.77 -27.85 -25.17
C LYS A 256 -11.15 -26.40 -24.79
N ALA A 257 -10.66 -25.89 -23.66
CA ALA A 257 -10.95 -24.55 -23.16
C ALA A 257 -10.04 -23.53 -23.83
N SER A 258 -10.63 -22.44 -24.33
CA SER A 258 -9.87 -21.31 -24.87
C SER A 258 -9.06 -20.64 -23.75
N THR A 259 -7.73 -20.66 -23.88
CA THR A 259 -6.79 -20.03 -22.94
C THR A 259 -6.60 -18.55 -23.28
N ILE A 260 -6.28 -17.72 -22.30
CA ILE A 260 -6.01 -16.29 -22.51
C ILE A 260 -4.51 -16.07 -22.29
N LYS A 261 -3.79 -15.64 -23.33
CA LYS A 261 -2.42 -15.14 -23.21
C LYS A 261 -2.49 -13.64 -22.86
N ILE A 262 -2.05 -13.29 -21.66
CA ILE A 262 -2.37 -11.99 -21.04
C ILE A 262 -1.42 -10.87 -21.47
N ASP A 263 -0.20 -11.21 -21.83
CA ASP A 263 0.87 -10.28 -22.17
C ASP A 263 0.90 -9.88 -23.66
N THR A 264 -0.20 -10.10 -24.37
CA THR A 264 -0.36 -9.71 -25.77
C THR A 264 -0.73 -8.24 -25.92
N ALA A 265 -0.38 -7.64 -27.05
CA ALA A 265 -0.60 -6.23 -27.33
C ALA A 265 -2.04 -5.78 -27.07
N PHE A 266 -3.03 -6.52 -27.57
CA PHE A 266 -4.45 -6.19 -27.34
C PHE A 266 -4.83 -6.28 -25.86
N ASN A 267 -4.46 -7.37 -25.17
CA ASN A 267 -4.85 -7.59 -23.77
C ASN A 267 -4.17 -6.60 -22.82
N LEU A 268 -2.93 -6.20 -23.11
CA LEU A 268 -2.23 -5.14 -22.39
C LEU A 268 -2.83 -3.76 -22.66
N ALA A 269 -3.21 -3.45 -23.90
CA ALA A 269 -3.90 -2.19 -24.23
C ALA A 269 -5.24 -2.08 -23.48
N MET A 270 -6.02 -3.15 -23.40
CA MET A 270 -7.25 -3.20 -22.60
C MET A 270 -7.00 -3.07 -21.09
N GLY A 271 -5.88 -3.64 -20.61
CA GLY A 271 -5.42 -3.45 -19.25
C GLY A 271 -5.06 -2.01 -18.91
N ALA A 272 -4.35 -1.33 -19.81
CA ALA A 272 -4.02 0.09 -19.68
C ALA A 272 -5.29 0.95 -19.73
N ALA A 273 -6.17 0.68 -20.70
CA ALA A 273 -7.46 1.35 -20.83
C ALA A 273 -8.33 1.22 -19.57
N TYR A 274 -8.33 0.07 -18.90
CA TYR A 274 -9.03 -0.09 -17.62
C TYR A 274 -8.55 0.93 -16.57
N HIS A 275 -7.23 1.10 -16.40
CA HIS A 275 -6.69 2.04 -15.41
C HIS A 275 -6.87 3.50 -15.84
N LEU A 276 -6.76 3.80 -17.14
CA LEU A 276 -7.05 5.13 -17.67
C LEU A 276 -8.54 5.49 -17.47
N ILE A 277 -9.49 4.57 -17.67
CA ILE A 277 -10.89 4.80 -17.30
C ILE A 277 -11.01 5.09 -15.80
N CYS A 278 -10.31 4.33 -14.94
CA CYS A 278 -10.33 4.58 -13.49
C CYS A 278 -9.82 5.99 -13.16
N PHE A 279 -8.77 6.44 -13.83
CA PHE A 279 -8.22 7.78 -13.69
C PHE A 279 -9.20 8.89 -14.14
N PHE A 280 -9.75 8.77 -15.35
CA PHE A 280 -10.66 9.79 -15.90
C PHE A 280 -12.03 9.83 -15.20
N THR A 281 -12.53 8.70 -14.71
CA THR A 281 -13.93 8.59 -14.22
C THR A 281 -14.05 8.35 -12.73
N SER A 282 -12.96 7.92 -12.07
CA SER A 282 -13.00 7.49 -10.66
C SER A 282 -14.07 6.44 -10.37
N LEU A 283 -14.49 5.61 -11.33
CA LEU A 283 -15.51 4.59 -11.11
C LEU A 283 -14.95 3.36 -10.38
N ASN A 284 -15.81 2.64 -9.66
CA ASN A 284 -15.41 1.39 -8.99
C ASN A 284 -15.12 0.29 -10.02
N ASP A 285 -14.30 -0.71 -9.65
CA ASP A 285 -13.93 -1.86 -10.52
C ASP A 285 -15.12 -2.44 -11.30
N ARG A 286 -16.22 -2.75 -10.62
CA ARG A 286 -17.40 -3.31 -11.28
C ARG A 286 -18.04 -2.33 -12.26
N ASN A 287 -18.12 -1.05 -11.89
CA ASN A 287 -18.72 -0.03 -12.73
C ASN A 287 -17.91 0.17 -14.01
N VAL A 288 -16.57 0.24 -13.91
CA VAL A 288 -15.65 0.34 -15.04
C VAL A 288 -15.82 -0.83 -16.01
N ARG A 289 -15.97 -2.06 -15.48
CA ARG A 289 -16.16 -3.27 -16.30
C ARG A 289 -17.53 -3.34 -16.97
N ASP A 290 -18.54 -2.72 -16.37
CA ASP A 290 -19.92 -2.76 -16.85
C ASP A 290 -20.20 -1.63 -17.88
N ILE A 291 -19.24 -0.73 -18.17
CA ILE A 291 -19.38 0.26 -19.26
C ILE A 291 -19.44 -0.49 -20.60
N ALA A 292 -20.50 -0.23 -21.36
CA ALA A 292 -20.83 -0.96 -22.59
C ALA A 292 -21.11 -0.01 -23.76
N HIS A 293 -21.09 -0.57 -24.98
CA HIS A 293 -21.49 0.16 -26.19
C HIS A 293 -23.01 0.42 -26.24
N PRO A 294 -23.44 1.47 -26.96
CA PRO A 294 -22.62 2.52 -27.59
C PRO A 294 -22.21 3.61 -26.60
N ILE A 295 -21.12 4.33 -26.89
CA ILE A 295 -20.74 5.52 -26.13
C ILE A 295 -21.30 6.76 -26.83
N ILE A 296 -21.98 7.62 -26.08
CA ILE A 296 -22.65 8.81 -26.60
C ILE A 296 -21.77 10.03 -26.34
N VAL A 297 -21.36 10.71 -27.41
CA VAL A 297 -20.61 11.96 -27.35
C VAL A 297 -21.60 13.13 -27.46
N HIS A 298 -21.56 14.03 -26.49
CA HIS A 298 -22.36 15.25 -26.44
C HIS A 298 -21.47 16.47 -26.71
N THR A 299 -21.84 17.30 -27.69
CA THR A 299 -21.20 18.60 -27.94
C THR A 299 -22.06 19.69 -27.29
N LYS A 300 -21.47 20.60 -26.51
CA LYS A 300 -22.25 21.69 -25.88
C LYS A 300 -22.78 22.65 -26.95
N GLU A 301 -24.04 23.06 -26.82
CA GLU A 301 -24.71 23.93 -27.80
C GLU A 301 -24.15 25.36 -27.85
N ARG A 302 -23.62 25.87 -26.73
CA ARG A 302 -23.08 27.23 -26.61
C ARG A 302 -21.66 27.40 -27.14
N ASP A 303 -20.85 26.34 -27.11
CA ASP A 303 -19.49 26.37 -27.63
C ASP A 303 -19.17 25.05 -28.34
N LYS A 304 -19.13 25.11 -29.67
CA LYS A 304 -18.95 23.94 -30.55
C LYS A 304 -17.55 23.33 -30.45
N ALA A 305 -16.60 24.00 -29.79
CA ALA A 305 -15.26 23.48 -29.52
C ALA A 305 -15.25 22.43 -28.39
N ILE A 306 -16.21 22.49 -27.45
CA ILE A 306 -16.24 21.63 -26.26
C ILE A 306 -16.97 20.32 -26.54
N LYS A 307 -16.21 19.22 -26.50
CA LYS A 307 -16.75 17.86 -26.55
C LYS A 307 -16.79 17.27 -25.15
N THR A 308 -17.89 16.63 -24.82
CA THR A 308 -18.07 15.88 -23.58
C THR A 308 -18.58 14.49 -23.88
N VAL A 309 -18.17 13.50 -23.11
CA VAL A 309 -18.64 12.12 -23.24
C VAL A 309 -19.16 11.67 -21.89
N ASN A 310 -20.43 11.27 -21.85
CA ASN A 310 -21.02 10.70 -20.65
C ASN A 310 -20.94 9.18 -20.73
N VAL A 311 -20.26 8.58 -19.76
CA VAL A 311 -20.22 7.12 -19.58
C VAL A 311 -21.07 6.76 -18.38
N SER A 312 -21.90 5.72 -18.50
CA SER A 312 -22.77 5.26 -17.42
C SER A 312 -22.70 3.74 -17.22
N SER A 313 -23.04 3.30 -16.02
CA SER A 313 -22.98 1.92 -15.54
C SER A 313 -24.04 1.69 -14.47
N PHE A 314 -24.46 0.44 -14.25
CA PHE A 314 -25.50 0.11 -13.27
C PHE A 314 -24.97 -0.62 -12.03
N LYS A 315 -25.20 -0.05 -10.83
CA LYS A 315 -24.78 -0.63 -9.55
C LYS A 315 -25.90 -1.47 -8.93
N ALA A 316 -25.94 -2.76 -9.25
CA ALA A 316 -27.00 -3.69 -8.83
C ALA A 316 -27.23 -3.76 -7.31
N ARG A 317 -26.19 -3.64 -6.47
CA ARG A 317 -26.32 -3.74 -4.99
C ARG A 317 -27.05 -2.55 -4.37
N SER A 318 -27.00 -1.39 -5.01
CA SER A 318 -27.67 -0.17 -4.56
C SER A 318 -28.79 0.25 -5.50
N ASN A 319 -29.11 -0.58 -6.49
CA ASN A 319 -30.14 -0.34 -7.51
C ASN A 319 -30.07 1.09 -8.11
N LYS A 320 -28.87 1.55 -8.47
CA LYS A 320 -28.62 2.93 -8.92
C LYS A 320 -27.76 2.96 -10.19
N VAL A 321 -28.09 3.86 -11.12
CA VAL A 321 -27.24 4.21 -12.27
C VAL A 321 -26.12 5.13 -11.78
N VAL A 322 -24.91 4.84 -12.24
CA VAL A 322 -23.69 5.58 -11.92
C VAL A 322 -23.10 6.10 -13.22
N ASP A 323 -22.76 7.38 -13.29
CA ASP A 323 -22.27 8.07 -14.49
C ASP A 323 -21.04 8.94 -14.23
N SER A 324 -20.33 9.30 -15.29
CA SER A 324 -19.17 10.19 -15.27
C SER A 324 -19.05 10.91 -16.60
N THR A 325 -18.59 12.16 -16.57
CA THR A 325 -18.36 12.97 -17.76
C THR A 325 -16.85 13.09 -18.04
N LEU A 326 -16.44 12.80 -19.26
CA LEU A 326 -15.09 13.11 -19.78
C LEU A 326 -15.20 14.37 -20.64
N THR A 327 -14.23 15.28 -20.55
CA THR A 327 -14.23 16.57 -21.26
C THR A 327 -12.99 16.74 -22.14
N SER A 328 -13.07 17.64 -23.13
CA SER A 328 -11.94 18.04 -23.99
C SER A 328 -11.30 19.38 -23.59
N GLU A 329 -11.71 20.01 -22.48
CA GLU A 329 -11.32 21.39 -22.10
C GLU A 329 -10.97 21.56 -20.61
N THR A 330 -10.22 22.63 -20.32
CA THR A 330 -9.54 23.04 -19.06
C THR A 330 -10.10 24.35 -18.49
N ASP A 331 -11.41 24.53 -18.48
CA ASP A 331 -11.97 25.75 -17.90
C ASP A 331 -11.89 25.68 -16.35
N GLU A 332 -10.85 26.28 -15.78
CA GLU A 332 -10.62 26.49 -14.34
C GLU A 332 -11.83 27.14 -13.65
N SER A 333 -12.70 27.83 -14.41
CA SER A 333 -13.92 28.48 -13.90
C SER A 333 -15.16 27.58 -13.85
N LEU A 334 -15.12 26.38 -14.43
CA LEU A 334 -16.24 25.43 -14.45
C LEU A 334 -15.93 24.10 -13.75
N VAL A 335 -14.69 23.61 -13.80
CA VAL A 335 -14.21 22.46 -13.01
C VAL A 335 -12.70 22.57 -12.78
N ASN A 336 -12.28 22.89 -11.55
CA ASN A 336 -10.87 23.07 -11.21
C ASN A 336 -10.25 21.73 -10.78
N PHE A 337 -9.92 20.85 -11.73
CA PHE A 337 -9.09 19.67 -11.45
C PHE A 337 -7.61 20.09 -11.47
N ASP A 338 -6.84 19.81 -10.42
CA ASP A 338 -5.37 20.00 -10.40
C ASP A 338 -4.64 19.07 -11.39
N VAL A 339 -5.36 18.18 -12.07
CA VAL A 339 -4.83 17.14 -12.95
C VAL A 339 -5.26 17.38 -14.39
N ASP A 340 -4.29 17.41 -15.30
CA ASP A 340 -4.51 17.51 -16.74
C ASP A 340 -5.23 16.27 -17.31
N LYS A 341 -6.57 16.35 -17.36
CA LYS A 341 -7.44 15.33 -17.96
C LYS A 341 -7.87 15.66 -19.40
N ARG A 342 -7.15 16.57 -20.08
CA ARG A 342 -7.52 17.11 -21.42
C ARG A 342 -7.80 16.05 -22.48
N ASP A 343 -7.17 14.88 -22.38
CA ASP A 343 -7.27 13.80 -23.36
C ASP A 343 -8.41 12.80 -23.12
N GLY A 344 -9.29 13.02 -22.14
CA GLY A 344 -10.35 12.08 -21.78
C GLY A 344 -11.28 11.69 -22.93
N VAL A 345 -11.68 12.66 -23.76
CA VAL A 345 -12.54 12.42 -24.94
C VAL A 345 -11.80 11.65 -26.02
N THR A 346 -10.57 12.05 -26.33
CA THR A 346 -9.71 11.35 -27.31
C THR A 346 -9.48 9.89 -26.89
N PHE A 347 -9.18 9.68 -25.61
CA PHE A 347 -9.01 8.37 -25.01
C PHE A 347 -10.25 7.48 -25.19
N ILE A 348 -11.43 7.93 -24.74
CA ILE A 348 -12.64 7.09 -24.75
C ILE A 348 -13.12 6.79 -26.17
N GLN A 349 -12.98 7.74 -27.10
CA GLN A 349 -13.29 7.52 -28.52
C GLN A 349 -12.35 6.49 -29.16
N THR A 350 -11.04 6.58 -28.89
CA THR A 350 -10.06 5.60 -29.35
C THR A 350 -10.37 4.21 -28.79
N LEU A 351 -10.71 4.12 -27.50
CA LEU A 351 -11.11 2.86 -26.88
C LEU A 351 -12.40 2.29 -27.47
N GLU A 352 -13.40 3.12 -27.71
CA GLU A 352 -14.66 2.69 -28.32
C GLU A 352 -14.42 2.13 -29.72
N GLN A 353 -13.63 2.82 -30.56
CA GLN A 353 -13.26 2.36 -31.90
C GLN A 353 -12.51 1.02 -31.85
N LEU A 354 -11.46 0.91 -31.03
CA LEU A 354 -10.71 -0.33 -30.84
C LEU A 354 -11.63 -1.47 -30.39
N SER A 355 -12.49 -1.22 -29.39
CA SER A 355 -13.42 -2.18 -28.85
C SER A 355 -14.42 -2.67 -29.89
N LYS A 356 -15.04 -1.76 -30.67
CA LYS A 356 -15.97 -2.10 -31.76
C LYS A 356 -15.34 -2.99 -32.83
N LEU A 357 -14.09 -2.73 -33.21
CA LEU A 357 -13.40 -3.49 -34.27
C LEU A 357 -13.09 -4.94 -33.86
N TYR A 358 -12.89 -5.19 -32.57
CA TYR A 358 -12.52 -6.51 -32.05
C TYR A 358 -13.69 -7.27 -31.41
N CYS A 359 -14.82 -6.59 -31.15
CA CYS A 359 -16.01 -7.18 -30.54
C CYS A 359 -17.08 -7.50 -31.60
N LYS A 360 -17.44 -8.77 -31.75
CA LYS A 360 -18.55 -9.18 -32.64
C LYS A 360 -19.89 -8.77 -32.03
N GLY A 361 -20.68 -7.95 -32.73
CA GLY A 361 -22.00 -7.49 -32.28
C GLY A 361 -21.90 -6.64 -31.02
N SER A 362 -21.41 -5.41 -31.18
CA SER A 362 -20.98 -4.55 -30.08
C SER A 362 -22.11 -4.07 -29.16
N GLU A 363 -23.35 -3.99 -29.64
CA GLU A 363 -24.47 -3.40 -28.88
C GLU A 363 -24.69 -4.10 -27.52
N GLY A 364 -24.68 -3.31 -26.43
CA GLY A 364 -24.84 -3.80 -25.07
C GLY A 364 -23.67 -4.63 -24.52
N LYS A 365 -22.57 -4.78 -25.27
CA LYS A 365 -21.37 -5.48 -24.80
C LYS A 365 -20.38 -4.54 -24.09
N PRO A 366 -19.64 -5.03 -23.07
CA PRO A 366 -18.62 -4.25 -22.38
C PRO A 366 -17.55 -3.68 -23.32
N LEU A 367 -17.08 -2.46 -23.04
CA LEU A 367 -15.96 -1.85 -23.76
C LEU A 367 -14.66 -2.62 -23.56
N LEU A 368 -14.44 -3.08 -22.32
CA LEU A 368 -13.21 -3.71 -21.87
C LEU A 368 -13.38 -5.24 -21.86
N PHE A 369 -12.50 -5.93 -22.56
CA PHE A 369 -12.47 -7.39 -22.59
C PHE A 369 -11.07 -7.88 -22.94
N THR A 370 -10.83 -9.19 -22.80
CA THR A 370 -9.60 -9.83 -23.28
C THR A 370 -9.92 -10.77 -24.42
N LEU A 371 -8.97 -10.95 -25.34
CA LEU A 371 -9.05 -11.96 -26.38
C LEU A 371 -8.42 -13.27 -25.91
N ASN A 372 -9.11 -14.37 -26.19
CA ASN A 372 -8.61 -15.72 -25.97
C ASN A 372 -7.74 -16.19 -27.16
N SER A 373 -7.20 -17.40 -27.08
CA SER A 373 -6.33 -18.00 -28.11
C SER A 373 -6.99 -18.20 -29.49
N LYS A 374 -8.32 -18.07 -29.58
CA LYS A 374 -9.09 -18.10 -30.82
C LYS A 374 -9.44 -16.71 -31.35
N GLY A 375 -9.04 -15.65 -30.66
CA GLY A 375 -9.41 -14.27 -31.01
C GLY A 375 -10.87 -13.93 -30.69
N GLU A 376 -11.51 -14.66 -29.79
CA GLU A 376 -12.86 -14.38 -29.32
C GLU A 376 -12.82 -13.54 -28.04
N ASP A 377 -13.82 -12.67 -27.85
CA ASP A 377 -14.00 -11.85 -26.67
C ASP A 377 -14.32 -12.73 -25.44
N SER A 378 -13.51 -12.58 -24.38
CA SER A 378 -13.77 -13.14 -23.06
C SER A 378 -14.18 -12.05 -22.10
N GLN A 379 -15.33 -12.23 -21.45
CA GLN A 379 -15.90 -11.29 -20.48
C GLN A 379 -15.07 -11.14 -19.19
N SER A 380 -14.07 -12.00 -18.97
CA SER A 380 -13.21 -11.98 -17.79
C SER A 380 -11.93 -11.20 -18.06
N LEU A 381 -11.84 -9.95 -17.59
CA LEU A 381 -10.67 -9.07 -17.74
C LEU A 381 -9.38 -9.51 -17.03
N GLY A 382 -9.33 -10.63 -16.30
CA GLY A 382 -8.05 -11.17 -15.78
C GLY A 382 -7.13 -10.19 -15.03
N MET A 383 -7.66 -9.11 -14.45
CA MET A 383 -6.89 -7.91 -14.07
C MET A 383 -5.69 -8.18 -13.16
N THR A 384 -5.77 -9.16 -12.26
CA THR A 384 -4.65 -9.53 -11.39
C THR A 384 -3.39 -9.89 -12.17
N GLN A 385 -3.53 -10.65 -13.25
CA GLN A 385 -2.42 -11.09 -14.08
C GLN A 385 -2.02 -9.98 -15.07
N ILE A 386 -2.98 -9.26 -15.66
CA ILE A 386 -2.69 -8.08 -16.49
C ILE A 386 -1.84 -7.07 -15.71
N ASN A 387 -2.22 -6.74 -14.48
CA ASN A 387 -1.51 -5.77 -13.65
C ASN A 387 -0.08 -6.22 -13.34
N GLN A 388 0.16 -7.52 -13.17
CA GLN A 388 1.52 -8.05 -13.00
C GLN A 388 2.38 -7.80 -14.24
N HIS A 389 1.82 -7.98 -15.43
CA HIS A 389 2.54 -7.69 -16.66
C HIS A 389 2.73 -6.19 -16.89
N LEU A 390 1.69 -5.35 -16.71
CA LEU A 390 1.79 -3.89 -16.84
C LEU A 390 2.87 -3.30 -15.94
N THR A 391 2.84 -3.64 -14.64
CA THR A 391 3.80 -3.13 -13.66
C THR A 391 5.25 -3.46 -14.02
N SER A 392 5.52 -4.70 -14.43
CA SER A 392 6.87 -5.12 -14.83
C SER A 392 7.30 -4.57 -16.21
N LYS A 393 6.45 -4.65 -17.24
CA LYS A 393 6.79 -4.22 -18.62
C LYS A 393 6.98 -2.73 -18.74
N LEU A 394 6.17 -1.94 -18.04
CA LEU A 394 6.26 -0.47 -18.00
C LEU A 394 7.16 0.02 -16.86
N ASN A 395 7.78 -0.88 -16.11
CA ASN A 395 8.66 -0.57 -14.98
C ASN A 395 8.02 0.42 -13.98
N LEU A 396 6.75 0.19 -13.62
CA LEU A 396 5.95 1.04 -12.70
C LEU A 396 6.44 0.84 -11.27
N VAL A 397 7.63 1.37 -11.01
CA VAL A 397 8.39 1.17 -9.79
C VAL A 397 7.96 2.21 -8.75
N SER A 398 7.76 1.76 -7.51
CA SER A 398 7.32 2.61 -6.40
C SER A 398 8.42 3.62 -6.04
N PRO A 399 8.07 4.89 -5.78
CA PRO A 399 9.04 5.86 -5.24
C PRO A 399 9.53 5.44 -3.85
N TYR A 400 8.76 4.64 -3.11
CA TYR A 400 9.08 4.18 -1.75
C TYR A 400 9.87 2.86 -1.71
N ARG A 401 10.35 2.33 -2.85
CA ARG A 401 11.06 1.05 -2.94
C ARG A 401 12.35 0.97 -2.13
N GLY A 402 12.91 2.11 -1.73
CA GLY A 402 14.05 2.17 -0.81
C GLY A 402 13.78 1.43 0.50
N SER A 403 12.50 1.32 0.92
CA SER A 403 12.09 0.51 2.07
C SER A 403 12.42 -0.99 1.93
N CYS A 404 12.56 -1.50 0.70
CA CYS A 404 12.93 -2.89 0.43
C CYS A 404 14.45 -3.13 0.45
N LEU A 405 15.28 -2.07 0.49
CA LEU A 405 16.73 -2.13 0.31
C LEU A 405 17.40 -3.09 1.29
N ARG A 406 17.02 -3.06 2.57
CA ARG A 406 17.55 -3.97 3.60
C ARG A 406 17.33 -5.43 3.22
N TRP A 407 16.17 -5.76 2.69
CA TRP A 407 15.85 -7.13 2.28
C TRP A 407 16.59 -7.56 1.03
N PHE A 408 16.72 -6.66 0.05
CA PHE A 408 17.53 -6.94 -1.14
C PHE A 408 19.01 -7.18 -0.80
N LYS A 409 19.57 -6.43 0.17
CA LYS A 409 20.92 -6.66 0.70
C LYS A 409 21.07 -8.07 1.28
N GLU A 410 20.15 -8.48 2.14
CA GLU A 410 20.18 -9.82 2.74
C GLU A 410 20.10 -10.92 1.67
N LYS A 411 19.23 -10.73 0.67
CA LYS A 411 19.09 -11.64 -0.47
C LYS A 411 20.34 -11.69 -1.34
N PHE A 412 20.96 -10.55 -1.64
CA PHE A 412 22.18 -10.45 -2.44
C PHE A 412 23.31 -11.28 -1.82
N TYR A 413 23.60 -11.06 -0.53
CA TYR A 413 24.65 -11.81 0.16
C TYR A 413 24.29 -13.29 0.36
N ALA A 414 23.02 -13.63 0.57
CA ALA A 414 22.59 -15.03 0.59
C ALA A 414 22.89 -15.72 -0.75
N TYR A 415 22.53 -15.10 -1.88
CA TYR A 415 22.81 -15.68 -3.20
C TYR A 415 24.30 -15.74 -3.50
N LEU A 416 25.10 -14.73 -3.12
CA LEU A 416 26.56 -14.78 -3.24
C LEU A 416 27.15 -16.00 -2.52
N ASN A 417 26.59 -16.34 -1.36
CA ASN A 417 26.95 -17.50 -0.54
C ASN A 417 26.26 -18.81 -0.96
N TYR A 418 25.74 -18.91 -2.18
CA TYR A 418 25.03 -20.10 -2.69
C TYR A 418 23.80 -20.51 -1.86
N GLN A 419 23.11 -19.54 -1.27
CA GLN A 419 21.89 -19.75 -0.50
C GLN A 419 20.71 -18.95 -1.07
N ASN A 420 19.50 -19.46 -0.88
CA ASN A 420 18.26 -18.72 -1.09
C ASN A 420 17.40 -18.80 0.17
N ILE A 421 17.04 -17.63 0.69
CA ILE A 421 16.14 -17.48 1.84
C ILE A 421 14.69 -17.58 1.33
N LYS A 422 13.94 -18.56 1.80
CA LYS A 422 12.51 -18.70 1.53
C LYS A 422 11.72 -18.23 2.75
N LEU A 423 10.74 -17.38 2.50
CA LEU A 423 9.80 -16.93 3.50
C LEU A 423 8.44 -17.55 3.22
N GLY A 424 7.75 -17.92 4.30
CA GLY A 424 6.43 -18.51 4.25
C GLY A 424 5.65 -18.20 5.52
N ARG A 425 4.40 -18.64 5.53
CA ARG A 425 3.51 -18.56 6.68
C ARG A 425 3.10 -19.98 7.03
N THR A 426 3.16 -20.33 8.30
CA THR A 426 2.63 -21.60 8.81
C THR A 426 1.74 -21.33 10.02
N LYS A 427 0.95 -22.33 10.41
CA LYS A 427 0.21 -22.27 11.67
C LYS A 427 0.97 -23.02 12.76
N ASP A 428 0.95 -22.49 13.97
CA ASP A 428 1.39 -23.21 15.16
C ASP A 428 0.29 -24.16 15.69
N SER A 429 0.53 -24.79 16.84
CA SER A 429 -0.43 -25.70 17.48
C SER A 429 -1.73 -25.02 17.95
N LEU A 430 -1.73 -23.71 18.14
CA LEU A 430 -2.89 -22.90 18.51
C LEU A 430 -3.63 -22.32 17.29
N GLY A 431 -3.13 -22.62 16.07
CA GLY A 431 -3.67 -22.09 14.83
C GLY A 431 -3.29 -20.63 14.56
N ARG A 432 -2.31 -20.08 15.30
CA ARG A 432 -1.74 -18.73 15.07
C ARG A 432 -0.85 -18.78 13.85
N VAL A 433 -0.87 -17.70 13.07
CA VAL A 433 -0.03 -17.61 11.88
C VAL A 433 1.35 -17.09 12.29
N ILE A 434 2.37 -17.92 12.09
CA ILE A 434 3.77 -17.62 12.37
C ILE A 434 4.59 -17.55 11.07
N VAL A 435 5.70 -16.82 11.13
CA VAL A 435 6.67 -16.74 10.04
C VAL A 435 7.46 -18.04 9.95
N LYS A 436 7.68 -18.52 8.72
CA LYS A 436 8.60 -19.62 8.42
C LYS A 436 9.70 -19.10 7.51
N LYS A 437 10.92 -18.98 8.02
CA LYS A 437 12.11 -18.52 7.30
C LYS A 437 13.09 -19.69 7.19
N THR A 438 13.33 -20.15 5.98
CA THR A 438 14.25 -21.27 5.72
C THR A 438 15.30 -20.89 4.70
N THR A 439 16.51 -21.42 4.84
CA THR A 439 17.59 -21.29 3.87
C THR A 439 17.74 -22.60 3.10
N ALA A 440 17.86 -22.50 1.77
CA ALA A 440 18.14 -23.65 0.92
C ALA A 440 19.38 -23.37 0.05
N PRO A 441 20.23 -24.38 -0.20
CA PRO A 441 21.35 -24.22 -1.13
C PRO A 441 20.85 -24.00 -2.55
N VAL A 442 21.64 -23.29 -3.36
CA VAL A 442 21.38 -23.07 -4.79
C VAL A 442 22.58 -23.47 -5.65
N ASN A 443 22.30 -23.82 -6.91
CA ASN A 443 23.33 -24.06 -7.92
C ASN A 443 23.86 -22.73 -8.50
N GLU A 444 24.93 -22.80 -9.29
CA GLU A 444 25.59 -21.61 -9.86
C GLU A 444 24.66 -20.78 -10.77
N GLU A 445 23.76 -21.42 -11.51
CA GLU A 445 22.78 -20.73 -12.36
C GLU A 445 21.82 -19.87 -11.53
N LYS A 446 21.23 -20.45 -10.48
CA LYS A 446 20.33 -19.73 -9.57
C LYS A 446 21.06 -18.69 -8.74
N ARG A 447 22.31 -18.95 -8.33
CA ARG A 447 23.18 -17.94 -7.71
C ARG A 447 23.34 -16.76 -8.66
N THR A 448 23.76 -17.03 -9.89
CA THR A 448 24.00 -15.99 -10.89
C THR A 448 22.77 -15.13 -11.15
N LEU A 449 21.62 -15.77 -11.38
CA LEU A 449 20.35 -15.06 -11.60
C LEU A 449 19.91 -14.29 -10.34
N GLY A 450 20.04 -14.90 -9.16
CA GLY A 450 19.68 -14.28 -7.89
C GLY A 450 20.53 -13.06 -7.56
N VAL A 451 21.85 -13.16 -7.72
CA VAL A 451 22.79 -12.03 -7.54
C VAL A 451 22.46 -10.94 -8.56
N SER A 452 22.35 -11.25 -9.86
CA SER A 452 22.03 -10.23 -10.87
C SER A 452 20.68 -9.52 -10.63
N ASN A 453 19.62 -10.25 -10.27
CA ASN A 453 18.31 -9.64 -10.00
C ASN A 453 18.33 -8.80 -8.72
N THR A 454 19.00 -9.26 -7.66
CA THR A 454 19.13 -8.49 -6.42
C THR A 454 20.00 -7.25 -6.63
N SER A 455 21.09 -7.34 -7.40
CA SER A 455 21.90 -6.19 -7.81
C SER A 455 21.05 -5.14 -8.55
N TYR A 456 20.23 -5.55 -9.53
CA TYR A 456 19.32 -4.62 -10.21
C TYR A 456 18.37 -3.93 -9.22
N CYS A 457 17.72 -4.70 -8.34
CA CYS A 457 16.79 -4.14 -7.34
C CYS A 457 17.49 -3.20 -6.34
N ILE A 458 18.72 -3.51 -5.92
CA ILE A 458 19.50 -2.65 -5.02
C ILE A 458 19.84 -1.33 -5.70
N LEU A 459 20.39 -1.40 -6.92
CA LEU A 459 20.77 -0.20 -7.67
C LEU A 459 19.53 0.65 -8.00
N SER A 460 18.41 0.01 -8.35
CA SER A 460 17.17 0.74 -8.61
C SER A 460 16.65 1.45 -7.36
N CYS A 461 16.94 0.99 -6.14
CA CYS A 461 16.61 1.74 -4.92
C CYS A 461 17.35 3.09 -4.79
N TYR A 462 18.51 3.27 -5.44
CA TYR A 462 19.29 4.52 -5.38
C TYR A 462 19.06 5.45 -6.56
N THR A 463 18.49 4.96 -7.67
CA THR A 463 18.32 5.75 -8.88
C THR A 463 17.10 5.35 -9.69
N ASN A 464 16.54 6.34 -10.41
CA ASN A 464 15.55 6.11 -11.46
C ASN A 464 16.19 5.95 -12.85
N LEU A 465 17.52 6.14 -12.96
CA LEU A 465 18.24 6.02 -14.24
C LEU A 465 18.18 4.58 -14.78
N PRO A 466 18.18 4.39 -16.11
CA PRO A 466 18.29 3.06 -16.71
C PRO A 466 19.55 2.34 -16.23
N LEU A 467 19.39 1.10 -15.75
CA LEU A 467 20.51 0.24 -15.35
C LEU A 467 20.99 -0.68 -16.47
N LYS A 468 20.25 -0.70 -17.57
CA LYS A 468 20.58 -1.45 -18.78
C LYS A 468 21.80 -0.82 -19.42
N GLU A 469 22.71 -1.64 -19.93
CA GLU A 469 23.85 -1.20 -20.75
C GLU A 469 24.88 -0.29 -20.05
N ILE A 470 24.86 -0.22 -18.72
CA ILE A 470 25.94 0.38 -17.95
C ILE A 470 27.23 -0.44 -18.14
N THR A 471 28.32 0.23 -18.49
CA THR A 471 29.65 -0.35 -18.70
C THR A 471 30.54 -0.23 -17.46
N LEU A 472 31.52 -1.12 -17.36
CA LEU A 472 32.54 -1.14 -16.31
C LEU A 472 33.86 -0.50 -16.79
N PRO A 473 34.68 0.06 -15.87
CA PRO A 473 34.48 0.15 -14.42
C PRO A 473 33.57 1.32 -14.00
N LEU A 474 33.04 1.25 -12.78
CA LEU A 474 32.38 2.37 -12.11
C LEU A 474 33.43 3.32 -11.51
N VAL A 475 33.06 4.59 -11.37
CA VAL A 475 33.92 5.63 -10.76
C VAL A 475 33.26 6.15 -9.49
N TYR A 476 34.02 6.21 -8.40
CA TYR A 476 33.53 6.60 -7.07
C TYR A 476 34.14 7.93 -6.65
N SER A 477 33.30 8.88 -6.23
CA SER A 477 33.77 10.12 -5.63
C SER A 477 34.26 9.93 -4.19
N LYS A 478 34.94 10.95 -3.64
CA LYS A 478 35.08 11.06 -2.19
C LYS A 478 33.72 11.32 -1.55
N LYS A 479 33.62 11.06 -0.24
CA LYS A 479 32.45 11.37 0.58
C LYS A 479 32.15 12.88 0.49
N ASN A 480 30.92 13.23 0.10
CA ASN A 480 30.44 14.61 0.04
C ASN A 480 30.07 15.12 1.46
N LYS A 481 29.61 16.38 1.54
CA LYS A 481 29.26 17.02 2.83
C LYS A 481 28.12 16.30 3.56
N ASP A 482 27.19 15.72 2.81
CA ASP A 482 26.03 14.98 3.35
C ASP A 482 26.38 13.53 3.72
N GLY A 483 27.63 13.15 3.51
CA GLY A 483 28.15 11.83 3.83
C GLY A 483 27.84 10.75 2.80
N ASN A 484 27.46 11.15 1.60
CA ASN A 484 27.16 10.29 0.47
C ASN A 484 28.33 10.22 -0.52
N ILE A 485 28.28 9.24 -1.42
CA ILE A 485 29.26 9.00 -2.47
C ILE A 485 28.53 9.02 -3.81
N ILE A 486 29.11 9.71 -4.78
CA ILE A 486 28.62 9.72 -6.16
C ILE A 486 29.28 8.55 -6.89
N VAL A 487 28.44 7.72 -7.50
CA VAL A 487 28.83 6.63 -8.38
C VAL A 487 28.55 7.06 -9.82
N SER A 488 29.61 7.23 -10.61
CA SER A 488 29.52 7.64 -12.01
C SER A 488 29.85 6.48 -12.93
N PHE A 489 29.23 6.46 -14.11
CA PHE A 489 29.35 5.38 -15.08
C PHE A 489 29.07 5.86 -16.50
N GLN A 490 29.35 4.99 -17.47
CA GLN A 490 29.05 5.19 -18.90
C GLN A 490 28.04 4.16 -19.38
N TYR A 491 27.23 4.54 -20.34
CA TYR A 491 26.36 3.64 -21.10
C TYR A 491 27.10 3.12 -22.34
N LEU A 492 26.61 2.02 -22.91
CA LEU A 492 27.10 1.51 -24.19
C LEU A 492 26.97 2.54 -25.33
N SER A 493 26.00 3.46 -25.25
CA SER A 493 25.85 4.58 -26.19
C SER A 493 26.98 5.61 -26.12
N GLY A 494 27.77 5.61 -25.03
CA GLY A 494 28.76 6.64 -24.71
C GLY A 494 28.22 7.72 -23.77
N ASP A 495 26.91 7.76 -23.51
CA ASP A 495 26.32 8.69 -22.56
C ASP A 495 26.83 8.43 -21.13
N VAL A 496 26.92 9.48 -20.32
CA VAL A 496 27.37 9.39 -18.93
C VAL A 496 26.20 9.50 -17.98
N GLY A 497 26.25 8.73 -16.89
CA GLY A 497 25.27 8.78 -15.81
C GLY A 497 25.94 8.80 -14.46
N SER A 498 25.21 9.24 -13.44
CA SER A 498 25.65 9.11 -12.05
C SER A 498 24.46 9.04 -11.10
N PHE A 499 24.66 8.37 -9.97
CA PHE A 499 23.72 8.39 -8.85
C PHE A 499 24.46 8.46 -7.52
N THR A 500 23.71 8.75 -6.45
CA THR A 500 24.27 8.96 -5.12
C THR A 500 23.90 7.79 -4.20
N ILE A 501 24.86 7.34 -3.39
CA ILE A 501 24.65 6.30 -2.36
C ILE A 501 25.15 6.77 -0.99
N PRO A 502 24.57 6.28 0.11
CA PRO A 502 25.17 6.46 1.44
C PRO A 502 26.55 5.83 1.51
N ALA A 503 27.51 6.46 2.21
CA ALA A 503 28.86 5.89 2.36
C ALA A 503 28.87 4.48 3.00
N ALA A 504 27.87 4.18 3.84
CA ALA A 504 27.68 2.85 4.43
C ALA A 504 27.43 1.74 3.39
N ASP A 505 26.93 2.11 2.22
CA ASP A 505 26.56 1.20 1.14
C ASP A 505 27.59 1.15 0.00
N LEU A 506 28.73 1.86 0.14
CA LEU A 506 29.83 1.80 -0.82
C LEU A 506 30.29 0.36 -1.07
N LYS A 507 30.52 -0.38 0.02
CA LYS A 507 31.02 -1.76 -0.07
C LYS A 507 30.04 -2.67 -0.82
N LEU A 508 28.75 -2.47 -0.62
CA LEU A 508 27.72 -3.21 -1.33
C LEU A 508 27.78 -2.96 -2.85
N VAL A 509 27.90 -1.71 -3.27
CA VAL A 509 27.99 -1.38 -4.71
C VAL A 509 29.29 -1.89 -5.31
N GLN A 510 30.40 -1.81 -4.56
CA GLN A 510 31.68 -2.42 -4.95
C GLN A 510 31.59 -3.94 -5.07
N ASP A 511 30.84 -4.62 -4.19
CA ASP A 511 30.65 -6.07 -4.28
C ASP A 511 29.77 -6.46 -5.49
N ILE A 512 28.79 -5.62 -5.85
CA ILE A 512 28.03 -5.77 -7.11
C ILE A 512 28.95 -5.60 -8.32
N GLU A 513 29.78 -4.57 -8.33
CA GLU A 513 30.77 -4.34 -9.38
C GLU A 513 31.76 -5.49 -9.48
N GLN A 514 32.31 -5.94 -8.35
CA GLN A 514 33.26 -7.05 -8.27
C GLN A 514 32.67 -8.33 -8.85
N PHE A 515 31.42 -8.66 -8.50
CA PHE A 515 30.71 -9.80 -9.10
C PHE A 515 30.56 -9.66 -10.62
N ALA A 516 30.29 -8.44 -11.11
CA ALA A 516 30.19 -8.18 -12.54
C ALA A 516 31.55 -8.30 -13.25
N VAL A 517 32.63 -7.82 -12.63
CA VAL A 517 34.01 -7.96 -13.12
C VAL A 517 34.42 -9.43 -13.20
N GLU A 518 34.17 -10.22 -12.15
CA GLU A 518 34.45 -11.66 -12.14
C GLU A 518 33.74 -12.39 -13.29
N ARG A 519 32.49 -12.03 -13.55
CA ARG A 519 31.72 -12.58 -14.67
C ARG A 519 32.21 -12.12 -16.03
N ALA A 520 32.68 -10.89 -16.15
CA ALA A 520 33.31 -10.39 -17.36
C ALA A 520 34.66 -11.09 -17.62
N ASP A 521 35.44 -11.34 -16.59
CA ASP A 521 36.74 -12.01 -16.69
C ASP A 521 36.61 -13.48 -17.09
N LYS A 522 35.49 -14.15 -16.80
CA LYS A 522 35.23 -15.51 -17.27
C LYS A 522 34.85 -15.60 -18.76
N GLN A 523 34.67 -14.48 -19.45
CA GLN A 523 34.32 -14.47 -20.87
C GLN A 523 35.45 -14.99 -21.75
N THR A 524 35.07 -15.80 -22.75
CA THR A 524 35.99 -16.40 -23.73
C THR A 524 36.75 -15.34 -24.54
N VAL A 525 36.07 -14.25 -24.91
CA VAL A 525 36.64 -13.16 -25.71
C VAL A 525 36.89 -11.96 -24.80
N LYS A 526 38.16 -11.71 -24.45
CA LYS A 526 38.56 -10.63 -23.53
C LYS A 526 38.31 -9.21 -24.04
N LYS A 527 38.11 -9.05 -25.36
CA LYS A 527 37.80 -7.77 -26.02
C LYS A 527 36.34 -7.36 -25.91
N ASN A 528 35.47 -8.25 -25.41
CA ASN A 528 34.06 -7.94 -25.25
C ASN A 528 33.83 -6.81 -24.26
N ILE A 529 32.78 -6.03 -24.51
CA ILE A 529 32.34 -4.97 -23.61
C ILE A 529 31.98 -5.56 -22.24
N ARG A 530 32.43 -4.89 -21.18
CA ARG A 530 32.15 -5.29 -19.80
C ARG A 530 30.90 -4.55 -19.33
N LEU A 531 29.81 -5.28 -19.13
CA LEU A 531 28.54 -4.73 -18.63
C LEU A 531 28.41 -4.97 -17.13
N LEU A 532 27.89 -3.98 -16.40
CA LEU A 532 27.59 -4.10 -14.97
C LEU A 532 26.55 -5.20 -14.70
N LEU A 533 25.50 -5.26 -15.52
CA LEU A 533 24.42 -6.25 -15.40
C LEU A 533 24.25 -7.03 -16.72
N LYS A 534 25.13 -8.00 -16.97
CA LYS A 534 25.03 -8.86 -18.15
C LYS A 534 23.99 -9.98 -17.99
N LYS A 535 23.28 -10.32 -19.06
CA LYS A 535 22.52 -11.56 -19.21
C LYS A 535 23.35 -12.60 -19.98
N GLY A 536 23.09 -13.89 -19.72
CA GLY A 536 23.76 -15.01 -20.40
C GLY A 536 24.91 -15.63 -19.62
N GLY A 537 25.32 -16.83 -20.06
CA GLY A 537 26.34 -17.65 -19.43
C GLY A 537 27.76 -17.06 -19.46
N ASP A 538 28.69 -17.66 -18.73
CA ASP A 538 30.07 -17.16 -18.65
C ASP A 538 30.81 -17.23 -19.99
N LYS A 539 30.44 -18.19 -20.86
CA LYS A 539 31.06 -18.40 -22.18
C LYS A 539 30.37 -17.63 -23.33
N GLU A 540 29.32 -16.89 -23.03
CA GLU A 540 28.53 -16.18 -24.03
C GLU A 540 28.97 -14.71 -24.16
N ALA A 541 28.79 -14.15 -25.35
CA ALA A 541 28.93 -12.71 -25.54
C ALA A 541 27.96 -11.97 -24.61
N PRO A 542 28.37 -10.84 -24.02
CA PRO A 542 27.53 -10.05 -23.12
C PRO A 542 26.28 -9.56 -23.86
N LYS A 543 25.11 -9.79 -23.28
CA LYS A 543 23.82 -9.34 -23.81
C LYS A 543 23.02 -8.62 -22.74
N SER A 544 22.25 -7.62 -23.14
CA SER A 544 21.24 -6.96 -22.31
C SER A 544 19.97 -7.82 -22.18
N TRP A 545 19.09 -7.50 -21.22
CA TRP A 545 17.74 -8.05 -21.19
C TRP A 545 16.82 -7.32 -22.18
N SER A 546 15.69 -7.95 -22.51
CA SER A 546 14.64 -7.33 -23.34
C SER A 546 13.73 -6.45 -22.47
N GLY A 547 13.31 -5.31 -23.01
CA GLY A 547 12.50 -4.31 -22.32
C GLY A 547 13.25 -3.53 -21.24
N ILE A 548 12.48 -2.81 -20.41
CA ILE A 548 13.01 -1.86 -19.41
C ILE A 548 13.63 -2.58 -18.21
N SER A 549 12.90 -3.56 -17.63
CA SER A 549 13.29 -4.21 -16.38
C SER A 549 13.46 -5.73 -16.53
N PRO A 550 14.51 -6.33 -15.95
CA PRO A 550 14.65 -7.78 -15.88
C PRO A 550 13.78 -8.40 -14.76
N ILE A 551 13.11 -7.57 -13.96
CA ILE A 551 12.39 -7.97 -12.76
C ILE A 551 10.91 -8.19 -13.07
N SER A 552 10.40 -9.35 -12.67
CA SER A 552 8.97 -9.66 -12.77
C SER A 552 8.23 -9.45 -11.46
N SER A 553 6.94 -9.13 -11.55
CA SER A 553 6.07 -9.03 -10.37
C SER A 553 5.91 -10.38 -9.64
N ASN A 554 6.11 -11.50 -10.35
CA ASN A 554 6.17 -12.82 -9.73
C ASN A 554 7.41 -13.00 -8.85
N LEU A 555 8.58 -12.50 -9.28
CA LEU A 555 9.80 -12.54 -8.47
C LEU A 555 9.64 -11.74 -7.18
N MET A 556 9.03 -10.55 -7.24
CA MET A 556 8.74 -9.75 -6.04
C MET A 556 7.87 -10.53 -5.05
N ARG A 557 6.82 -11.21 -5.54
CA ARG A 557 5.98 -12.09 -4.71
C ARG A 557 6.77 -13.26 -4.12
N GLU A 558 7.64 -13.90 -4.89
CA GLU A 558 8.51 -14.99 -4.40
C GLU A 558 9.48 -14.52 -3.31
N TRP A 559 9.95 -13.28 -3.41
CA TRP A 559 10.76 -12.64 -2.38
C TRP A 559 9.93 -12.07 -1.23
N SER A 560 8.63 -12.35 -1.18
CA SER A 560 7.71 -11.87 -0.14
C SER A 560 7.68 -10.36 0.02
N ILE A 561 7.87 -9.65 -1.11
CA ILE A 561 7.67 -8.22 -1.24
C ILE A 561 6.20 -8.01 -1.60
N GLU A 562 5.51 -7.19 -0.82
CA GLU A 562 4.09 -6.94 -0.97
C GLU A 562 3.80 -6.00 -2.15
N ALA A 563 2.57 -6.05 -2.67
CA ALA A 563 2.17 -5.13 -3.73
C ALA A 563 2.22 -3.68 -3.22
N GLY A 564 2.81 -2.78 -4.02
CA GLY A 564 3.03 -1.38 -3.64
C GLY A 564 4.39 -1.10 -2.99
N GLU A 565 5.14 -2.12 -2.56
CA GLU A 565 6.46 -1.92 -1.95
C GLU A 565 7.53 -1.64 -3.00
N TYR A 566 7.72 -2.55 -3.97
CA TYR A 566 8.69 -2.37 -5.05
C TYR A 566 8.04 -1.84 -6.34
N PHE A 567 6.99 -2.51 -6.82
CA PHE A 567 6.15 -2.01 -7.93
C PHE A 567 4.89 -1.35 -7.39
N ILE A 568 4.43 -0.30 -8.06
CA ILE A 568 3.19 0.41 -7.76
C ILE A 568 2.01 -0.58 -7.85
N SER A 569 1.15 -0.59 -6.83
CA SER A 569 -0.03 -1.46 -6.81
C SER A 569 -1.16 -0.85 -7.63
N LEU A 570 -1.52 -1.49 -8.74
CA LEU A 570 -2.58 -1.03 -9.64
C LEU A 570 -3.98 -1.49 -9.18
N THR A 571 -4.80 -0.57 -8.66
CA THR A 571 -6.21 -0.83 -8.31
C THR A 571 -7.10 0.38 -8.54
N SER A 572 -8.37 0.14 -8.92
CA SER A 572 -9.38 1.21 -9.05
C SER A 572 -9.67 1.93 -7.74
N SER A 573 -9.55 1.24 -6.60
CA SER A 573 -9.76 1.85 -5.30
C SER A 573 -8.70 2.89 -4.94
N ARG A 574 -7.44 2.72 -5.37
CA ARG A 574 -6.39 3.72 -5.15
C ARG A 574 -6.59 4.96 -6.03
N TRP A 575 -7.04 4.78 -7.29
CA TRP A 575 -7.44 5.88 -8.17
C TRP A 575 -8.57 6.69 -7.53
N ARG A 576 -9.62 6.00 -7.05
CA ARG A 576 -10.75 6.63 -6.36
C ARG A 576 -10.37 7.40 -5.11
N GLU A 577 -9.49 6.81 -4.29
CA GLU A 577 -9.02 7.48 -3.09
C GLU A 577 -8.22 8.73 -3.42
N MET A 578 -7.33 8.67 -4.41
CA MET A 578 -6.54 9.82 -4.83
C MET A 578 -7.43 10.93 -5.38
N THR A 579 -8.41 10.63 -6.25
CA THR A 579 -9.34 11.66 -6.73
C THR A 579 -10.16 12.23 -5.58
N SER A 580 -10.58 11.39 -4.63
CA SER A 580 -11.23 11.91 -3.41
C SER A 580 -10.30 12.84 -2.65
N SER A 581 -9.03 12.43 -2.54
CA SER A 581 -7.88 13.18 -2.04
C SER A 581 -7.87 14.64 -2.49
N GLN A 582 -7.82 14.76 -3.81
CA GLN A 582 -7.63 16.00 -4.56
C GLN A 582 -8.89 16.88 -4.60
N GLU A 583 -10.07 16.25 -4.60
CA GLU A 583 -11.35 16.95 -4.78
C GLU A 583 -12.07 17.25 -3.45
N TYR A 584 -11.52 16.78 -2.33
CA TYR A 584 -12.14 16.97 -1.02
C TYR A 584 -12.00 18.41 -0.54
N ASP A 585 -13.14 18.98 -0.22
CA ASP A 585 -13.29 20.31 0.36
C ASP A 585 -14.32 20.23 1.49
N ASP A 586 -13.96 20.72 2.68
CA ASP A 586 -14.84 20.74 3.85
C ASP A 586 -16.06 21.64 3.62
N GLU A 587 -15.95 22.66 2.76
CA GLU A 587 -17.02 23.59 2.43
C GLU A 587 -17.95 23.06 1.31
N ASP A 588 -17.47 22.12 0.48
CA ASP A 588 -18.23 21.53 -0.63
C ASP A 588 -18.03 20.01 -0.81
N VAL A 589 -18.45 19.24 0.20
CA VAL A 589 -18.52 17.76 0.15
C VAL A 589 -19.41 17.26 -1.00
N SER A 590 -20.32 18.10 -1.53
CA SER A 590 -21.20 17.75 -2.64
C SER A 590 -20.41 17.49 -3.92
N ARG A 591 -19.26 18.17 -4.10
CA ARG A 591 -18.33 17.94 -5.21
C ARG A 591 -17.80 16.51 -5.23
N VAL A 592 -17.22 16.03 -4.12
CA VAL A 592 -16.76 14.64 -3.97
C VAL A 592 -17.92 13.65 -4.11
N GLN A 593 -19.10 14.00 -3.59
CA GLN A 593 -20.30 13.19 -3.74
C GLN A 593 -20.70 12.99 -5.20
N SER A 594 -20.62 14.05 -6.01
CA SER A 594 -20.92 14.02 -7.43
C SER A 594 -19.91 13.19 -8.24
N ILE A 595 -18.62 13.29 -7.92
CA ILE A 595 -17.53 12.60 -8.63
C ILE A 595 -17.49 11.12 -8.27
N LEU A 596 -17.53 10.80 -6.97
CA LEU A 596 -17.43 9.41 -6.51
C LEU A 596 -18.76 8.66 -6.59
N GLN A 597 -19.88 9.39 -6.65
CA GLN A 597 -21.24 8.87 -6.67
C GLN A 597 -21.59 7.95 -5.49
N ASN A 598 -20.97 8.22 -4.35
CA ASN A 598 -21.22 7.56 -3.07
C ASN A 598 -22.23 8.36 -2.23
N THR A 599 -22.76 7.75 -1.17
CA THR A 599 -23.53 8.50 -0.16
C THR A 599 -22.57 9.28 0.73
N ILE A 600 -23.03 10.39 1.31
CA ILE A 600 -22.26 11.18 2.29
C ILE A 600 -21.73 10.27 3.41
N ALA A 601 -22.58 9.43 4.01
CA ALA A 601 -22.16 8.46 5.03
C ALA A 601 -21.07 7.46 4.55
N THR A 602 -20.98 7.18 3.25
CA THR A 602 -19.90 6.34 2.69
C THR A 602 -18.62 7.16 2.49
N ILE A 603 -18.76 8.44 2.11
CA ILE A 603 -17.65 9.39 1.98
C ILE A 603 -17.06 9.64 3.36
N ASP A 604 -17.86 10.04 4.34
CA ASP A 604 -17.47 10.23 5.74
C ASP A 604 -16.70 9.03 6.31
N LYS A 605 -17.16 7.83 5.99
CA LYS A 605 -16.59 6.59 6.51
C LYS A 605 -15.30 6.15 5.83
N HIS A 606 -15.15 6.44 4.54
CA HIS A 606 -14.11 5.81 3.71
C HIS A 606 -13.16 6.79 3.03
N TYR A 607 -13.53 8.06 2.92
CA TYR A 607 -12.90 9.05 2.03
C TYR A 607 -12.76 10.46 2.65
N ALA A 608 -13.52 10.78 3.71
CA ALA A 608 -13.53 12.12 4.33
C ALA A 608 -12.40 12.37 5.33
N ASN A 609 -11.60 11.35 5.62
CA ASN A 609 -10.44 11.53 6.48
C ASN A 609 -9.23 11.63 5.55
N GLY A 610 -8.92 12.78 4.94
CA GLY A 610 -7.79 13.08 4.01
C GLY A 610 -6.51 12.20 4.04
N ASP A 611 -5.29 12.76 4.02
CA ASP A 611 -4.11 11.90 4.23
C ASP A 611 -4.13 11.38 5.68
N PRO A 612 -4.11 10.06 5.95
CA PRO A 612 -4.18 9.53 7.32
C PRO A 612 -3.12 10.05 8.29
N ASN A 613 -1.99 10.57 7.78
CA ASN A 613 -0.98 11.25 8.58
C ASN A 613 -1.37 12.71 8.83
N LEU A 614 -1.86 13.44 7.81
CA LEU A 614 -2.41 14.79 7.98
C LEU A 614 -3.60 14.80 8.93
N ASN A 615 -4.51 13.82 8.85
CA ASN A 615 -5.65 13.74 9.77
C ASN A 615 -5.24 13.47 11.20
N LYS A 616 -4.15 12.73 11.44
CA LYS A 616 -3.63 12.54 12.80
C LYS A 616 -3.09 13.85 13.34
N THR A 617 -2.44 14.64 12.49
CA THR A 617 -2.01 16.00 12.80
C THR A 617 -3.23 16.90 13.06
N PHE A 618 -4.23 16.93 12.18
CA PHE A 618 -5.46 17.72 12.33
C PHE A 618 -6.31 17.30 13.54
N LEU A 619 -6.42 16.01 13.85
CA LEU A 619 -7.09 15.51 15.05
C LEU A 619 -6.33 15.94 16.31
N SER A 620 -5.00 15.86 16.29
CA SER A 620 -4.17 16.33 17.40
C SER A 620 -4.37 17.83 17.64
N GLN A 621 -4.39 18.63 16.58
CA GLN A 621 -4.62 20.07 16.62
C GLN A 621 -6.07 20.41 17.05
N GLY A 622 -7.06 19.68 16.51
CA GLY A 622 -8.48 19.87 16.83
C GLY A 622 -8.82 19.53 18.27
N VAL A 623 -8.20 18.51 18.86
CA VAL A 623 -8.36 18.18 20.28
C VAL A 623 -7.85 19.32 21.18
N GLN A 624 -6.75 19.96 20.80
CA GLN A 624 -6.18 21.08 21.55
C GLN A 624 -7.05 22.36 21.45
N VAL A 625 -7.64 22.63 20.28
CA VAL A 625 -8.62 23.73 20.12
C VAL A 625 -9.88 23.47 20.94
N LEU A 626 -10.39 22.24 20.96
CA LEU A 626 -11.54 21.86 21.78
C LEU A 626 -11.26 21.99 23.29
N GLU A 627 -10.02 21.76 23.72
CA GLU A 627 -9.62 21.95 25.11
C GLU A 627 -9.63 23.43 25.52
N LEU A 628 -9.23 24.35 24.63
CA LEU A 628 -9.32 25.79 24.85
C LEU A 628 -10.77 26.28 24.90
N ILE A 629 -11.63 25.72 24.05
CA ILE A 629 -13.08 26.00 24.08
C ILE A 629 -13.70 25.51 25.40
N ALA A 630 -13.33 24.31 25.86
CA ALA A 630 -13.80 23.79 27.14
C ALA A 630 -13.33 24.63 28.34
N LYS A 631 -12.21 25.36 28.19
CA LYS A 631 -11.68 26.31 29.18
C LYS A 631 -12.31 27.71 29.09
N GLY A 632 -13.24 27.93 28.15
CA GLY A 632 -14.07 29.13 28.07
C GLY A 632 -13.78 30.08 26.90
N SER A 633 -12.81 29.77 26.02
CA SER A 633 -12.51 30.58 24.83
C SER A 633 -13.57 30.38 23.74
N ALA A 634 -13.97 31.44 23.03
CA ALA A 634 -14.82 31.30 21.83
C ALA A 634 -14.06 30.57 20.72
N LEU A 635 -14.73 29.93 19.75
CA LEU A 635 -14.07 29.10 18.72
C LEU A 635 -12.98 29.85 17.94
N ASP A 636 -13.27 31.09 17.50
CA ASP A 636 -12.31 31.88 16.73
C ASP A 636 -11.15 32.38 17.61
N GLU A 637 -11.44 32.76 18.85
CA GLU A 637 -10.42 33.09 19.85
C GLU A 637 -9.58 31.87 20.23
N ALA A 638 -10.14 30.66 20.29
CA ALA A 638 -9.43 29.42 20.58
C ALA A 638 -8.53 28.99 19.42
N LYS A 639 -8.95 29.26 18.16
CA LYS A 639 -8.11 29.06 16.97
C LYS A 639 -6.97 30.07 16.91
N GLU A 640 -7.24 31.34 17.21
CA GLU A 640 -6.21 32.39 17.27
C GLU A 640 -5.27 32.19 18.47
N GLU A 641 -5.79 31.82 19.64
CA GLU A 641 -5.01 31.48 20.83
C GLU A 641 -4.17 30.23 20.57
N PHE A 642 -4.72 29.17 19.94
CA PHE A 642 -3.95 28.01 19.52
C PHE A 642 -2.81 28.38 18.55
N ALA A 643 -3.10 29.19 17.54
CA ALA A 643 -2.11 29.67 16.58
C ALA A 643 -1.05 30.60 17.21
N ALA A 644 -1.40 31.35 18.25
CA ALA A 644 -0.52 32.27 18.97
C ALA A 644 0.31 31.59 20.07
N LYS A 645 -0.19 30.52 20.69
CA LYS A 645 0.36 29.92 21.92
C LYS A 645 1.48 28.91 21.70
N HIS A 646 1.60 28.31 20.49
CA HIS A 646 2.49 27.15 20.32
C HIS A 646 3.40 27.12 19.08
N VAL A 647 3.51 28.17 18.27
CA VAL A 647 4.42 28.14 17.11
C VAL A 647 5.77 28.77 17.44
N ILE A 648 6.76 27.95 17.83
CA ILE A 648 8.16 28.35 17.65
C ILE A 648 8.42 28.35 16.13
N PRO A 649 8.66 29.50 15.49
CA PRO A 649 8.75 29.55 14.03
C PRO A 649 9.97 28.78 13.54
N MET A 650 9.79 27.94 12.52
CA MET A 650 10.89 27.17 11.95
C MET A 650 11.54 27.92 10.79
N LEU A 651 12.84 28.14 10.89
CA LEU A 651 13.66 28.75 9.86
C LEU A 651 14.08 27.72 8.82
N ALA A 652 14.14 28.16 7.56
CA ALA A 652 14.82 27.41 6.52
C ALA A 652 16.33 27.29 6.84
N TYR A 653 16.94 26.18 6.44
CA TYR A 653 18.33 25.90 6.82
C TYR A 653 19.33 26.94 6.26
N ASP A 654 19.07 27.49 5.06
CA ASP A 654 19.90 28.53 4.45
C ASP A 654 19.81 29.87 5.20
N GLU A 655 18.63 30.20 5.75
CA GLU A 655 18.44 31.36 6.62
C GLU A 655 19.22 31.21 7.93
N TYR A 656 19.21 30.01 8.51
CA TYR A 656 20.04 29.70 9.67
C TYR A 656 21.54 29.83 9.37
N LEU A 657 22.02 29.36 8.21
CA LEU A 657 23.43 29.53 7.81
C LEU A 657 23.82 31.01 7.64
N LYS A 658 22.90 31.86 7.17
CA LYS A 658 23.09 33.32 7.11
C LYS A 658 23.19 33.93 8.51
N LEU A 659 22.38 33.47 9.47
CA LEU A 659 22.43 33.93 10.86
C LEU A 659 23.70 33.46 11.59
N LYS A 660 24.11 32.22 11.33
CA LYS A 660 25.35 31.63 11.88
C LYS A 660 26.59 32.36 11.37
N SER A 661 26.63 32.72 10.08
CA SER A 661 27.77 33.44 9.50
C SER A 661 27.84 34.92 9.91
N LYS A 662 26.69 35.60 10.08
CA LYS A 662 26.67 37.03 10.46
C LYS A 662 26.80 37.27 11.96
N ASN A 663 26.17 36.44 12.79
CA ASN A 663 25.98 36.71 14.23
C ASN A 663 26.51 35.59 15.14
N ASN A 664 27.27 34.63 14.59
CA ASN A 664 27.74 33.44 15.32
C ASN A 664 26.62 32.69 16.07
N ALA A 665 25.42 32.64 15.47
CA ALA A 665 24.26 32.01 16.06
C ALA A 665 24.42 30.47 16.09
N HIS A 666 24.28 29.88 17.27
CA HIS A 666 24.34 28.43 17.49
C HIS A 666 23.04 27.90 18.08
N SER A 667 22.65 26.69 17.68
CA SER A 667 21.55 25.97 18.33
C SER A 667 21.94 25.52 19.73
N ASN A 668 21.08 25.80 20.70
CA ASN A 668 21.22 25.41 22.09
C ASN A 668 21.03 23.86 22.27
N PRO A 669 21.03 23.31 23.49
CA PRO A 669 20.85 21.88 23.72
C PRO A 669 19.52 21.31 23.19
N ASN A 670 18.42 22.06 23.20
CA ASN A 670 17.14 21.60 22.62
C ASN A 670 17.00 21.87 21.12
N GLY A 671 18.08 22.27 20.43
CA GLY A 671 18.10 22.43 18.98
C GLY A 671 17.51 23.75 18.47
N ILE A 672 17.19 24.69 19.36
CA ILE A 672 16.57 25.97 19.05
C ILE A 672 17.63 27.07 18.99
N VAL A 673 17.42 28.04 18.10
CA VAL A 673 18.25 29.24 17.96
C VAL A 673 17.47 30.44 18.48
N CYS A 674 18.15 31.36 19.17
CA CYS A 674 17.57 32.64 19.56
C CYS A 674 18.64 33.73 19.52
N ASN A 675 18.23 34.98 19.79
CA ASN A 675 19.14 36.12 19.89
C ASN A 675 19.85 36.23 21.26
N GLY A 676 19.70 35.22 22.13
CA GLY A 676 20.29 35.19 23.47
C GLY A 676 19.61 36.13 24.47
N LYS A 677 18.47 36.73 24.14
CA LYS A 677 17.66 37.58 25.03
C LYS A 677 16.29 36.95 25.27
N GLN A 678 15.92 36.81 26.53
CA GLN A 678 14.62 36.27 26.95
C GLN A 678 13.51 37.29 26.66
N ASP A 679 12.51 36.87 25.88
CA ASP A 679 11.35 37.64 25.45
C ASP A 679 10.08 36.80 25.67
N ILE A 680 9.53 36.88 26.88
CA ILE A 680 8.39 36.10 27.36
C ILE A 680 7.32 37.08 27.87
N ASP A 681 6.09 36.98 27.38
CA ASP A 681 4.98 37.84 27.81
C ASP A 681 4.59 37.55 29.26
N GLY A 682 4.58 38.58 30.11
CA GLY A 682 4.10 38.51 31.50
C GLY A 682 4.96 37.67 32.48
N GLY A 683 6.10 37.13 32.06
CA GLY A 683 6.99 36.30 32.87
C GLY A 683 8.05 37.07 33.66
N LYS A 684 8.60 36.46 34.74
CA LYS A 684 9.82 36.95 35.40
C LYS A 684 11.00 36.79 34.44
N ASN A 685 11.66 37.88 34.08
CA ASN A 685 12.83 37.88 33.19
C ASN A 685 14.09 37.52 34.00
N THR A 686 14.22 36.24 34.33
CA THR A 686 15.26 35.65 35.19
C THR A 686 16.67 35.81 34.63
N GLN A 687 16.81 35.99 33.31
CA GLN A 687 18.07 36.39 32.69
C GLN A 687 18.55 37.76 33.20
N LYS A 688 17.64 38.74 33.35
CA LYS A 688 17.98 40.09 33.82
C LYS A 688 18.44 40.08 35.28
N ASP A 689 17.84 39.23 36.10
CA ASP A 689 18.22 39.05 37.50
C ASP A 689 19.58 38.34 37.63
N THR A 690 19.83 37.32 36.79
CA THR A 690 21.13 36.63 36.70
C THR A 690 22.25 37.58 36.24
N ASN A 691 22.00 38.39 35.21
CA ASN A 691 22.95 39.38 34.71
C ASN A 691 23.24 40.48 35.76
N ARG A 692 22.22 40.88 36.54
CA ARG A 692 22.40 41.81 37.69
C ARG A 692 23.22 41.19 38.81
N ALA A 693 22.99 39.92 39.14
CA ALA A 693 23.73 39.22 40.20
C ALA A 693 25.19 38.94 39.81
N MET A 694 25.46 38.64 38.54
CA MET A 694 26.79 38.32 38.02
C MET A 694 27.58 39.54 37.53
N GLY A 695 26.96 40.72 37.44
CA GLY A 695 27.59 41.96 36.99
C GLY A 695 28.05 41.95 35.53
N ALA A 696 27.49 41.08 34.69
CA ALA A 696 27.86 40.90 33.29
C ALA A 696 26.63 40.64 32.41
N GLU A 697 26.64 41.11 31.16
CA GLU A 697 25.59 40.81 30.18
C GLU A 697 25.84 39.43 29.56
N LEU A 698 25.32 38.38 30.20
CA LEU A 698 25.46 37.00 29.75
C LEU A 698 24.33 36.61 28.78
N PRO A 699 24.62 35.75 27.77
CA PRO A 699 23.61 35.19 26.89
C PRO A 699 22.66 34.25 27.65
N CYS A 700 21.40 34.18 27.23
CA CYS A 700 20.38 33.35 27.87
C CYS A 700 20.78 31.87 27.86
N THR A 701 20.77 31.25 29.04
CA THR A 701 21.06 29.82 29.24
C THR A 701 19.82 28.99 29.56
N GLU A 702 18.64 29.61 29.68
CA GLU A 702 17.36 28.99 30.03
C GLU A 702 16.68 28.39 28.80
N TYR A 703 17.34 27.42 28.18
CA TYR A 703 16.82 26.75 26.98
C TYR A 703 15.51 26.01 27.25
N ASP A 704 15.23 25.66 28.50
CA ASP A 704 13.99 25.04 28.95
C ASP A 704 12.76 25.94 28.84
N MET A 705 12.96 27.26 28.77
CA MET A 705 11.89 28.26 28.60
C MET A 705 11.71 28.69 27.13
N CYS A 706 12.47 28.10 26.19
CA CYS A 706 12.39 28.48 24.77
C CYS A 706 10.99 28.32 24.17
N TYR A 707 10.19 27.36 24.65
CA TYR A 707 8.84 27.13 24.17
C TYR A 707 7.85 28.28 24.44
N LYS A 708 8.19 29.17 25.40
CA LYS A 708 7.41 30.37 25.74
C LYS A 708 8.05 31.67 25.23
N CYS A 709 9.18 31.58 24.52
CA CYS A 709 10.00 32.73 24.17
C CYS A 709 9.80 33.16 22.71
N LYS A 710 9.42 34.41 22.48
CA LYS A 710 9.22 34.99 21.13
C LYS A 710 10.50 35.06 20.30
N SER A 711 11.65 35.14 20.96
CA SER A 711 12.96 35.15 20.30
C SER A 711 13.42 33.77 19.84
N ALA A 712 12.74 32.70 20.26
CA ALA A 712 13.05 31.33 19.86
C ALA A 712 12.65 31.07 18.40
N LYS A 713 13.55 30.42 17.67
CA LYS A 713 13.37 29.97 16.30
C LYS A 713 13.89 28.54 16.17
N ALA A 714 13.07 27.64 15.67
CA ALA A 714 13.50 26.30 15.30
C ALA A 714 14.25 26.36 13.97
N VAL A 715 15.01 25.31 13.65
CA VAL A 715 15.79 25.24 12.41
C VAL A 715 15.47 23.94 11.71
N ASN A 716 15.08 24.00 10.44
CA ASN A 716 14.84 22.82 9.60
C ASN A 716 16.16 22.19 9.13
N GLY A 717 17.01 21.78 10.08
CA GLY A 717 18.31 21.14 9.86
C GLY A 717 18.41 19.83 10.61
N VAL A 718 19.08 18.82 10.02
CA VAL A 718 19.10 17.45 10.56
C VAL A 718 19.65 17.40 12.00
N GLU A 719 20.71 18.14 12.29
CA GLU A 719 21.35 18.16 13.62
C GLU A 719 20.47 18.86 14.67
N GLU A 720 19.88 20.00 14.31
CA GLU A 720 18.98 20.77 15.18
C GLU A 720 17.71 19.99 15.51
N VAL A 721 17.11 19.33 14.52
CA VAL A 721 15.94 18.46 14.70
C VAL A 721 16.30 17.22 15.53
N TYR A 722 17.50 16.64 15.34
CA TYR A 722 17.96 15.51 16.15
C TYR A 722 18.13 15.88 17.65
N LYS A 723 18.66 17.08 17.94
CA LYS A 723 18.72 17.62 19.31
C LYS A 723 17.32 17.80 19.91
N LEU A 724 16.38 18.36 19.14
CA LEU A 724 15.00 18.59 19.58
C LEU A 724 14.29 17.27 19.93
N ILE A 725 14.38 16.25 19.05
CA ILE A 725 13.88 14.89 19.30
C ILE A 725 14.47 14.32 20.61
N SER A 726 15.78 14.46 20.76
CA SER A 726 16.50 13.92 21.92
C SER A 726 16.08 14.60 23.22
N PHE A 727 15.79 15.90 23.17
CA PHE A 727 15.33 16.67 24.33
C PHE A 727 13.89 16.30 24.71
N ILE A 728 13.00 16.13 23.74
CA ILE A 728 11.64 15.65 23.96
C ILE A 728 11.66 14.27 24.65
N GLU A 729 12.50 13.34 24.19
CA GLU A 729 12.61 12.03 24.82
C GLU A 729 13.17 12.13 26.26
N ALA A 730 14.15 13.00 26.48
CA ALA A 730 14.69 13.24 27.82
C ALA A 730 13.60 13.79 28.78
N LEU A 731 12.72 14.69 28.31
CA LEU A 731 11.57 15.19 29.05
C LEU A 731 10.54 14.10 29.35
N LYS A 732 10.22 13.24 28.37
CA LYS A 732 9.32 12.09 28.57
C LYS A 732 9.87 11.11 29.61
N GLY A 733 11.18 10.85 29.57
CA GLY A 733 11.85 9.94 30.50
C GLY A 733 11.90 10.42 31.96
N VAL A 734 11.68 11.71 32.23
CA VAL A 734 11.60 12.27 33.60
C VAL A 734 10.17 12.45 34.10
N LEU A 735 9.15 12.27 33.25
CA LEU A 735 7.73 12.49 33.58
C LEU A 735 7.24 11.59 34.72
N ASP A 736 7.71 10.34 34.78
CA ASP A 736 7.35 9.37 35.83
C ASP A 736 7.99 9.71 37.20
N GLN A 737 9.00 10.58 37.23
CA GLN A 737 9.79 10.88 38.44
C GLN A 737 9.37 12.17 39.14
N PHE A 738 8.62 13.06 38.48
CA PHE A 738 8.19 14.35 39.03
C PHE A 738 6.67 14.55 38.91
N PRO A 739 5.86 13.88 39.74
CA PRO A 739 4.39 13.94 39.66
C PRO A 739 3.82 15.35 39.81
N ASN A 740 4.50 16.21 40.60
CA ASN A 740 4.05 17.56 40.92
C ASN A 740 4.34 18.60 39.81
N ALA A 741 5.19 18.27 38.84
CA ALA A 741 5.53 19.14 37.70
C ALA A 741 4.96 18.58 36.38
N LYS A 742 4.07 17.59 36.45
CA LYS A 742 3.59 16.81 35.32
C LYS A 742 2.93 17.68 34.25
N ASP A 743 2.08 18.61 34.65
CA ASP A 743 1.34 19.46 33.70
C ASP A 743 2.26 20.44 32.96
N GLU A 744 3.25 21.03 33.64
CA GLU A 744 4.24 21.93 33.04
C GLU A 744 5.19 21.20 32.08
N VAL A 745 5.60 19.98 32.43
CA VAL A 745 6.45 19.14 31.58
C VAL A 745 5.69 18.66 30.35
N ILE A 746 4.41 18.31 30.49
CA ILE A 746 3.53 17.95 29.36
C ILE A 746 3.36 19.15 28.42
N GLU A 747 3.04 20.34 28.94
CA GLU A 747 2.91 21.57 28.13
C GLU A 747 4.20 21.84 27.30
N LYS A 748 5.37 21.64 27.93
CA LYS A 748 6.69 21.80 27.31
C LYS A 748 6.95 20.75 26.22
N ILE A 749 6.62 19.49 26.49
CA ILE A 749 6.73 18.39 25.51
C ILE A 749 5.84 18.68 24.30
N ASP A 750 4.58 19.03 24.54
CA ASP A 750 3.59 19.26 23.48
C ASP A 750 4.02 20.43 22.57
N SER A 751 4.53 21.52 23.16
CA SER A 751 5.03 22.67 22.41
C SER A 751 6.24 22.34 21.53
N PHE A 752 7.18 21.53 22.04
CA PHE A 752 8.34 21.11 21.24
C PHE A 752 7.99 20.04 20.20
N GLN A 753 7.02 19.16 20.48
CA GLN A 753 6.50 18.22 19.50
C GLN A 753 5.76 18.94 18.37
N PHE A 754 4.96 19.94 18.70
CA PHE A 754 4.30 20.78 17.70
C PHE A 754 5.32 21.51 16.82
N THR A 755 6.37 22.07 17.44
CA THR A 755 7.49 22.68 16.70
C THR A 755 8.17 21.69 15.75
N LEU A 756 8.29 20.42 16.17
CA LEU A 756 8.91 19.36 15.39
C LEU A 756 8.10 19.00 14.13
N ASP A 757 6.77 19.13 14.17
CA ASP A 757 5.88 18.89 13.04
C ASP A 757 6.12 19.88 11.88
N GLY A 758 6.74 21.04 12.15
CA GLY A 758 7.16 22.00 11.13
C GLY A 758 8.41 21.57 10.33
N ALA A 759 9.11 20.51 10.75
CA ALA A 759 10.29 20.02 10.04
C ALA A 759 9.88 19.34 8.72
N SER A 760 10.61 19.63 7.64
CA SER A 760 10.38 18.93 6.37
C SER A 760 10.60 17.42 6.54
N SER A 761 9.76 16.61 5.89
CA SER A 761 9.76 15.15 6.06
C SER A 761 11.15 14.51 5.88
N SER A 762 11.93 14.98 4.91
CA SER A 762 13.29 14.47 4.65
C SER A 762 14.28 14.74 5.80
N ILE A 763 14.18 15.91 6.44
CA ILE A 763 15.01 16.31 7.58
C ILE A 763 14.58 15.56 8.84
N PHE A 764 13.28 15.47 9.09
CA PHE A 764 12.73 14.74 10.22
C PHE A 764 13.10 13.25 10.16
N GLU A 765 12.92 12.61 9.00
CA GLU A 765 13.30 11.21 8.79
C GLU A 765 14.79 10.98 9.04
N SER A 766 15.65 11.86 8.50
CA SER A 766 17.10 11.80 8.68
C SER A 766 17.51 11.97 10.16
N ALA A 767 16.88 12.91 10.87
CA ALA A 767 17.13 13.14 12.30
C ALA A 767 16.63 11.99 13.18
N MET A 768 15.48 11.42 12.84
CA MET A 768 14.91 10.25 13.51
C MET A 768 15.77 9.00 13.29
N ASP A 769 16.37 8.86 12.11
CA ASP A 769 17.32 7.78 11.83
C ASP A 769 18.61 7.93 12.66
N LEU A 770 19.12 9.15 12.84
CA LEU A 770 20.24 9.41 13.77
C LEU A 770 19.86 9.05 15.20
N PHE A 771 18.67 9.42 15.65
CA PHE A 771 18.17 9.09 16.98
C PHE A 771 18.03 7.58 17.20
N LYS A 772 17.43 6.85 16.27
CA LYS A 772 17.32 5.38 16.34
C LYS A 772 18.68 4.69 16.33
N LYS A 773 19.65 5.25 15.60
CA LYS A 773 20.98 4.65 15.43
C LYS A 773 21.90 4.92 16.63
N ASN A 774 21.92 6.15 17.12
CA ASN A 774 22.90 6.61 18.11
C ASN A 774 22.30 6.81 19.51
N GLY A 775 20.97 6.69 19.65
CA GLY A 775 20.26 7.10 20.86
C GLY A 775 20.13 8.63 20.96
N PRO A 776 19.86 9.16 22.17
CA PRO A 776 19.80 10.60 22.41
C PRO A 776 21.10 11.30 21.98
N HIS A 777 20.94 12.48 21.38
CA HIS A 777 22.04 13.31 20.92
C HIS A 777 23.05 13.56 22.06
N PRO A 778 24.39 13.43 21.85
CA PRO A 778 25.38 13.49 22.94
C PRO A 778 25.40 14.78 23.78
N ARG A 779 24.93 15.89 23.21
CA ARG A 779 24.77 17.17 23.91
C ARG A 779 23.45 17.31 24.69
N VAL A 780 22.62 16.28 24.71
CA VAL A 780 21.35 16.23 25.43
C VAL A 780 21.42 15.08 26.42
N SER A 781 21.42 15.40 27.71
CA SER A 781 21.41 14.40 28.78
C SER A 781 20.12 14.49 29.59
N ARG A 782 19.87 13.45 30.38
CA ARG A 782 18.77 13.43 31.35
C ARG A 782 18.85 14.60 32.34
N ASP A 783 20.06 15.06 32.68
CA ASP A 783 20.26 16.20 33.58
C ASP A 783 19.72 17.49 32.98
N HIS A 784 19.75 17.65 31.65
CA HIS A 784 19.15 18.81 30.99
C HIS A 784 17.63 18.85 31.18
N ALA A 785 16.97 17.68 31.21
CA ALA A 785 15.53 17.55 31.48
C ALA A 785 15.20 17.66 32.98
N VAL A 786 16.11 17.27 33.88
CA VAL A 786 15.93 17.46 35.33
C VAL A 786 16.12 18.93 35.72
N LEU A 787 17.13 19.61 35.15
CA LEU A 787 17.37 21.05 35.36
C LEU A 787 16.19 21.89 34.85
N SER A 788 15.52 21.46 33.77
CA SER A 788 14.31 22.11 33.25
C SER A 788 13.05 21.96 34.11
N ILE A 789 13.14 21.20 35.21
CA ILE A 789 12.06 20.92 36.16
C ILE A 789 12.40 21.49 37.54
N LYS A 790 13.67 21.45 37.94
CA LYS A 790 14.14 22.05 39.20
C LYS A 790 14.42 23.54 39.01
N ASN A 791 13.54 24.36 39.55
CA ASN A 791 13.76 25.80 39.70
C ASN A 791 15.05 26.04 40.54
N PRO A 792 16.15 26.60 40.00
CA PRO A 792 17.40 26.73 40.74
C PRO A 792 17.37 27.79 41.85
N LEU A 793 16.28 28.56 41.97
CA LEU A 793 16.19 29.74 42.84
C LEU A 793 15.05 29.65 43.86
N GLY A 794 14.60 28.44 44.19
CA GLY A 794 13.52 28.21 45.16
C GLY A 794 13.94 28.01 46.61
N ASP A 795 15.20 27.68 46.89
CA ASP A 795 15.69 27.40 48.24
C ASP A 795 17.13 27.93 48.46
N LEU A 796 17.29 29.26 48.38
CA LEU A 796 18.40 30.00 49.00
C LEU A 796 17.91 31.37 49.49
#